data_AF-A0A7J6M8E8-F1
#
_entry.id   AF-A0A7J6M8E8-F1
#
_cell.length_a   1.000
_cell.length_b   1.000
_cell.length_c   1.000
_cell.angle_alpha   90.00
_cell.angle_beta   90.00
_cell.angle_gamma   90.00
#
_symmetry.space_group_name_H-M   'P 1'
#
loop_
_entity.id
_entity.type
_entity.pdbx_description
1 polymer ?
#
loop_
_entity_poly.entity_id
_entity_poly.type
_entity_poly.pdbx_seq_one_letter_code
_entity_poly.pdbx_strand_id
1 'polypeptide(L)'
;MSSSGIAVDKRRSSDVSEKPFEPPPHEAPLWRKCIAELFGTVLLVGFGTGVVAQVKVDVVGNYLALSIGWACGLVFGILASVRISGAHLNPAVSLALCVSKLMPWRNLLPYIGSQILGAFIGAAITFLCYYQEMEVKDLSNAGVFATYPRPGTNAFNQIVNEMVGTALLTTAIAAVIDSKDKAPANRFHIAGFVGLALLAIGLCFGANTGYAINPARDFGPRLFTALAGWGPQVFTADNYYFWVPIVGPMLGGTIELFGTAVLITLGTGVVAQVKVCGVGNFLCITIGWACGVVFGVLASYRISGAHLNPAVSLALCVSKLMPWRNLLPYIGSQILGAFIGAAITFLCYYQEMEAKDLSNAGVFATYPRPGTNAFNQIVNEIVGTALLTTAIAAVIDSKDKAPANRFHIAGFVGLVVLAIGLCFGANTGYAINPARDFGPRLFTALAGWGSQVFTADNYYFWVPIVGPMLGGTIDIFLKTCRQSSGSSSTVAQSPSGEPPLWKKCFAEMFGTAILLAFGTGVVAQVNVCGLGNYLCIAIGWACGVTFGVLASYRISGAQLNPAVSLALCVCNLMPWRNLVPYVASQVLGAFIGACITFLCYYQDFEVKDLSNAGVFATYPRAGNNAFNSVVNEVVGSALLTAAIAAIGDTKDSAPANRFHVAGFVGLVVLTIGISFGVNTGYAINPARDFGPRLFSAMAGWGSQVFTADNYYFWVPIVGPLMGGTIGMALQRLVLR
;
A
#
# COMPACT_ATOMS: atom_id res chain seq x y z
N MET A 1 22.26 -55.18 -42.83
CA MET A 1 20.79 -55.32 -42.82
C MET A 1 20.19 -53.98 -42.40
N SER A 2 19.33 -53.46 -43.28
CA SER A 2 18.47 -52.27 -43.21
C SER A 2 18.92 -51.02 -42.44
N SER A 3 19.37 -50.05 -43.23
CA SER A 3 19.19 -48.62 -43.02
C SER A 3 17.70 -48.24 -42.98
N SER A 4 17.28 -47.47 -41.98
CA SER A 4 16.14 -46.56 -42.09
C SER A 4 16.40 -45.33 -41.22
N GLY A 5 16.54 -44.18 -41.88
CA GLY A 5 16.64 -42.89 -41.22
C GLY A 5 15.31 -42.50 -40.56
N ILE A 6 15.40 -41.79 -39.44
CA ILE A 6 14.28 -41.02 -38.92
C ILE A 6 14.77 -39.59 -38.68
N ALA A 7 14.03 -38.69 -39.30
CA ALA A 7 14.27 -37.28 -39.45
C ALA A 7 14.26 -36.52 -38.12
N VAL A 8 15.01 -35.42 -38.13
CA VAL A 8 15.03 -34.35 -37.15
C VAL A 8 13.60 -33.80 -36.95
N ASP A 9 12.97 -34.10 -35.82
CA ASP A 9 11.74 -33.42 -35.41
C ASP A 9 12.07 -32.20 -34.54
N LYS A 10 12.36 -31.08 -35.21
CA LYS A 10 12.37 -29.73 -34.61
C LYS A 10 10.93 -29.28 -34.35
N ARG A 11 10.20 -29.91 -33.43
CA ARG A 11 8.95 -29.38 -32.87
C ARG A 11 8.78 -29.81 -31.43
N ARG A 12 9.20 -28.96 -30.49
CA ARG A 12 8.55 -28.68 -29.18
C ARG A 12 9.47 -27.81 -28.32
N SER A 13 9.60 -26.56 -28.72
CA SER A 13 9.96 -25.46 -27.81
C SER A 13 9.29 -24.19 -28.34
N SER A 14 7.97 -24.20 -28.42
CA SER A 14 7.19 -22.98 -28.67
C SER A 14 6.57 -22.54 -27.36
N ASP A 15 7.18 -21.49 -26.81
CA ASP A 15 6.52 -20.39 -26.11
C ASP A 15 5.29 -20.74 -25.25
N VAL A 16 5.53 -20.88 -23.95
CA VAL A 16 4.58 -20.38 -22.93
C VAL A 16 5.14 -19.04 -22.44
N SER A 17 5.39 -18.11 -23.36
CA SER A 17 5.34 -16.70 -23.02
C SER A 17 3.85 -16.36 -22.94
N GLU A 18 3.40 -15.76 -21.83
CA GLU A 18 2.13 -15.04 -21.84
C GLU A 18 2.25 -14.04 -23.00
N LYS A 19 1.57 -14.33 -24.11
CA LYS A 19 1.55 -13.41 -25.24
C LYS A 19 1.13 -12.04 -24.70
N PRO A 20 1.81 -10.95 -25.10
CA PRO A 20 1.26 -9.61 -24.94
C PRO A 20 -0.19 -9.65 -25.41
N PHE A 21 -1.08 -8.87 -24.78
CA PHE A 21 -2.45 -8.74 -25.27
C PHE A 21 -2.41 -8.34 -26.75
N GLU A 22 -2.57 -9.31 -27.64
CA GLU A 22 -2.79 -9.10 -29.06
C GLU A 22 -4.25 -8.68 -29.18
N PRO A 23 -4.56 -7.45 -29.64
CA PRO A 23 -5.93 -7.07 -29.88
C PRO A 23 -6.55 -8.09 -30.85
N PRO A 24 -7.82 -8.50 -30.65
CA PRO A 24 -8.46 -9.47 -31.53
C PRO A 24 -8.33 -9.02 -33.00
N PRO A 25 -8.16 -9.95 -33.95
CA PRO A 25 -7.86 -9.64 -35.36
C PRO A 25 -8.93 -8.79 -36.05
N HIS A 26 -10.09 -8.61 -35.42
CA HIS A 26 -11.05 -7.58 -35.74
C HIS A 26 -11.44 -6.83 -34.46
N GLU A 27 -11.33 -5.50 -34.47
CA GLU A 27 -11.93 -4.67 -33.42
C GLU A 27 -13.41 -5.02 -33.28
N ALA A 28 -13.88 -5.21 -32.03
CA ALA A 28 -15.28 -5.48 -31.77
C ALA A 28 -16.17 -4.37 -32.36
N PRO A 29 -17.32 -4.71 -32.99
CA PRO A 29 -18.24 -3.71 -33.51
C PRO A 29 -18.79 -2.84 -32.37
N LEU A 30 -19.14 -1.60 -32.68
CA LEU A 30 -19.55 -0.59 -31.69
C LEU A 30 -20.66 -1.07 -30.76
N TRP A 31 -21.68 -1.77 -31.27
CA TRP A 31 -22.77 -2.30 -30.44
C TRP A 31 -22.29 -3.30 -29.37
N ARG A 32 -21.27 -4.13 -29.66
CA ARG A 32 -20.66 -5.04 -28.66
C ARG A 32 -19.88 -4.27 -27.62
N LYS A 33 -19.16 -3.22 -28.04
CA LYS A 33 -18.45 -2.31 -27.13
C LYS A 33 -19.44 -1.62 -26.18
N CYS A 34 -20.56 -1.11 -26.71
CA CYS A 34 -21.66 -0.52 -25.94
C CYS A 34 -22.26 -1.51 -24.90
N ILE A 35 -22.52 -2.76 -25.28
CA ILE A 35 -23.02 -3.77 -24.32
C ILE A 35 -22.00 -4.04 -23.20
N ALA A 36 -20.70 -4.10 -23.54
CA ALA A 36 -19.66 -4.30 -22.54
C ALA A 36 -19.53 -3.10 -21.59
N GLU A 37 -19.64 -1.86 -22.09
CA GLU A 37 -19.69 -0.65 -21.26
C GLU A 37 -20.92 -0.63 -20.35
N LEU A 38 -22.09 -1.02 -20.85
CA LEU A 38 -23.31 -1.16 -20.06
C LEU A 38 -23.09 -2.15 -18.92
N PHE A 39 -22.66 -3.38 -19.23
CA PHE A 39 -22.50 -4.43 -18.23
C PHE A 39 -21.40 -4.10 -17.20
N GLY A 40 -20.27 -3.56 -17.66
CA GLY A 40 -19.21 -3.11 -16.74
C GLY A 40 -19.69 -1.99 -15.81
N THR A 41 -20.56 -1.08 -16.29
CA THR A 41 -21.12 -0.01 -15.47
C THR A 41 -22.19 -0.52 -14.51
N VAL A 42 -22.96 -1.55 -14.88
CA VAL A 42 -23.86 -2.26 -13.94
C VAL A 42 -23.07 -2.81 -12.75
N LEU A 43 -21.92 -3.46 -13.00
CA LEU A 43 -21.07 -3.98 -11.92
C LEU A 43 -20.49 -2.84 -11.06
N LEU A 44 -19.93 -1.81 -11.69
CA LEU A 44 -19.40 -0.64 -10.97
C LEU A 44 -20.44 -0.03 -10.04
N VAL A 45 -21.62 0.30 -10.58
CA VAL A 45 -22.65 1.01 -9.82
C VAL A 45 -23.35 0.08 -8.86
N GLY A 46 -23.71 -1.16 -9.24
CA GLY A 46 -24.39 -2.09 -8.34
C GLY A 46 -23.59 -2.44 -7.09
N PHE A 47 -22.27 -2.71 -7.21
CA PHE A 47 -21.41 -2.90 -6.04
C PHE A 47 -21.22 -1.60 -5.26
N GLY A 48 -21.05 -0.48 -5.95
CA GLY A 48 -20.86 0.84 -5.34
C GLY A 48 -22.07 1.31 -4.53
N THR A 49 -23.28 1.28 -5.09
CA THR A 49 -24.51 1.62 -4.38
C THR A 49 -24.83 0.56 -3.33
N GLY A 50 -24.52 -0.72 -3.57
CA GLY A 50 -24.68 -1.79 -2.59
C GLY A 50 -23.86 -1.58 -1.31
N VAL A 51 -22.58 -1.22 -1.41
CA VAL A 51 -21.76 -0.92 -0.22
C VAL A 51 -22.24 0.34 0.51
N VAL A 52 -22.76 1.34 -0.23
CA VAL A 52 -23.33 2.54 0.40
C VAL A 52 -24.63 2.19 1.12
N ALA A 53 -25.48 1.34 0.54
CA ALA A 53 -26.69 0.83 1.18
C ALA A 53 -26.34 0.10 2.48
N GLN A 54 -25.38 -0.83 2.46
CA GLN A 54 -24.93 -1.54 3.66
C GLN A 54 -24.42 -0.58 4.76
N VAL A 55 -23.65 0.44 4.40
CA VAL A 55 -23.08 1.38 5.38
C VAL A 55 -24.12 2.37 5.91
N LYS A 56 -25.07 2.84 5.08
CA LYS A 56 -26.04 3.86 5.47
C LYS A 56 -27.36 3.30 6.00
N VAL A 57 -27.82 2.18 5.45
CA VAL A 57 -29.12 1.56 5.77
C VAL A 57 -28.94 0.51 6.86
N ASP A 58 -28.01 -0.44 6.68
CA ASP A 58 -27.76 -1.49 7.69
C ASP A 58 -26.82 -1.03 8.82
N VAL A 59 -26.18 0.13 8.66
CA VAL A 59 -25.22 0.72 9.61
C VAL A 59 -24.04 -0.24 9.90
N VAL A 60 -23.62 -1.01 8.89
CA VAL A 60 -22.48 -1.93 8.99
C VAL A 60 -21.32 -1.41 8.14
N GLY A 61 -20.18 -1.17 8.78
CA GLY A 61 -18.93 -0.79 8.10
C GLY A 61 -18.47 0.62 8.45
N ASN A 62 -17.53 1.13 7.67
CA ASN A 62 -16.97 2.47 7.85
C ASN A 62 -16.58 3.07 6.49
N TYR A 63 -16.08 4.30 6.49
CA TYR A 63 -15.72 5.00 5.27
C TYR A 63 -14.65 4.28 4.42
N LEU A 64 -13.73 3.55 5.07
CA LEU A 64 -12.75 2.74 4.37
C LEU A 64 -13.42 1.56 3.63
N ALA A 65 -14.35 0.86 4.29
CA ALA A 65 -15.13 -0.21 3.67
C ALA A 65 -15.94 0.30 2.47
N LEU A 66 -16.58 1.46 2.60
CA LEU A 66 -17.28 2.14 1.51
C LEU A 66 -16.35 2.38 0.32
N SER A 67 -15.18 2.97 0.57
CA SER A 67 -14.20 3.28 -0.49
C SER A 67 -13.64 2.02 -1.16
N ILE A 68 -13.41 0.95 -0.40
CA ILE A 68 -12.98 -0.36 -0.91
C ILE A 68 -14.08 -0.99 -1.79
N GLY A 69 -15.35 -0.93 -1.38
CA GLY A 69 -16.46 -1.49 -2.15
C GLY A 69 -16.60 -0.84 -3.53
N TRP A 70 -16.49 0.49 -3.61
CA TRP A 70 -16.46 1.21 -4.89
C TRP A 70 -15.27 0.80 -5.76
N ALA A 71 -14.07 0.69 -5.18
CA ALA A 71 -12.88 0.23 -5.88
C ALA A 71 -13.02 -1.20 -6.43
N CYS A 72 -13.56 -2.13 -5.64
CA CYS A 72 -13.84 -3.50 -6.06
C CYS A 72 -14.88 -3.55 -7.19
N GLY A 73 -15.95 -2.75 -7.09
CA GLY A 73 -16.94 -2.61 -8.17
C GLY A 73 -16.31 -2.18 -9.49
N LEU A 74 -15.41 -1.20 -9.45
CA LEU A 74 -14.65 -0.76 -10.63
C LEU A 74 -13.73 -1.87 -11.18
N VAL A 75 -13.01 -2.58 -10.31
CA VAL A 75 -12.14 -3.70 -10.69
C VAL A 75 -12.94 -4.77 -11.44
N PHE A 76 -14.08 -5.20 -10.90
CA PHE A 76 -14.92 -6.21 -11.54
C PHE A 76 -15.54 -5.71 -12.85
N GLY A 77 -16.00 -4.46 -12.87
CA GLY A 77 -16.48 -3.81 -14.09
C GLY A 77 -15.43 -3.81 -15.21
N ILE A 78 -14.19 -3.45 -14.89
CA ILE A 78 -13.06 -3.45 -15.84
C ILE A 78 -12.76 -4.88 -16.31
N LEU A 79 -12.60 -5.84 -15.39
CA LEU A 79 -12.28 -7.21 -15.76
C LEU A 79 -13.34 -7.85 -16.66
N ALA A 80 -14.61 -7.47 -16.49
CA ALA A 80 -15.72 -7.96 -17.30
C ALA A 80 -15.75 -7.36 -18.71
N SER A 81 -15.29 -6.12 -18.91
CA SER A 81 -15.54 -5.35 -20.15
C SER A 81 -14.27 -4.99 -20.95
N VAL A 82 -13.09 -4.96 -20.31
CA VAL A 82 -11.86 -4.38 -20.88
C VAL A 82 -11.41 -5.04 -22.18
N ARG A 83 -11.63 -6.35 -22.34
CA ARG A 83 -11.27 -7.09 -23.56
C ARG A 83 -12.11 -6.70 -24.78
N ILE A 84 -13.29 -6.11 -24.58
CA ILE A 84 -14.24 -5.80 -25.65
C ILE A 84 -14.25 -4.30 -25.92
N SER A 85 -14.52 -3.49 -24.90
CA SER A 85 -14.73 -2.04 -25.04
C SER A 85 -13.55 -1.16 -24.66
N GLY A 86 -12.56 -1.72 -23.96
CA GLY A 86 -11.53 -0.96 -23.25
C GLY A 86 -11.92 -0.55 -21.82
N ALA A 87 -13.16 -0.85 -21.40
CA ALA A 87 -13.70 -0.59 -20.06
C ALA A 87 -13.56 0.87 -19.60
N HIS A 88 -14.18 1.80 -20.32
CA HIS A 88 -14.14 3.21 -19.91
C HIS A 88 -14.99 3.44 -18.67
N LEU A 89 -16.20 2.86 -18.67
CA LEU A 89 -17.20 2.84 -17.58
C LEU A 89 -17.54 4.21 -16.98
N ASN A 90 -17.13 5.27 -17.66
CA ASN A 90 -17.15 6.65 -17.21
C ASN A 90 -17.16 7.58 -18.44
N PRO A 91 -18.18 8.44 -18.60
CA PRO A 91 -18.26 9.43 -19.66
C PRO A 91 -17.05 10.36 -19.76
N ALA A 92 -16.48 10.77 -18.62
CA ALA A 92 -15.32 11.65 -18.58
C ALA A 92 -14.03 10.93 -19.05
N VAL A 93 -13.88 9.64 -18.73
CA VAL A 93 -12.78 8.82 -19.24
C VAL A 93 -12.92 8.62 -20.75
N SER A 94 -14.13 8.34 -21.23
CA SER A 94 -14.41 8.28 -22.67
C SER A 94 -14.03 9.57 -23.39
N LEU A 95 -14.39 10.74 -22.84
CA LEU A 95 -14.00 12.04 -23.38
C LEU A 95 -12.48 12.24 -23.38
N ALA A 96 -11.81 11.93 -22.27
CA ALA A 96 -10.36 12.03 -22.14
C ALA A 96 -9.64 11.19 -23.21
N LEU A 97 -10.09 9.95 -23.43
CA LEU A 97 -9.52 9.08 -24.45
C LEU A 97 -9.79 9.58 -25.87
N CYS A 98 -10.90 10.27 -26.13
CA CYS A 98 -11.12 10.98 -27.40
C CYS A 98 -10.13 12.12 -27.61
N VAL A 99 -9.94 12.97 -26.59
CA VAL A 99 -8.99 14.09 -26.63
C VAL A 99 -7.56 13.59 -26.85
N SER A 100 -7.18 12.51 -26.18
CA SER A 100 -5.87 11.85 -26.33
C SER A 100 -5.74 11.01 -27.60
N LYS A 101 -6.75 11.01 -28.49
CA LYS A 101 -6.77 10.25 -29.76
C LYS A 101 -6.66 8.73 -29.59
N LEU A 102 -7.05 8.22 -28.43
CA LEU A 102 -7.13 6.79 -28.10
C LEU A 102 -8.52 6.19 -28.39
N MET A 103 -9.55 7.04 -28.53
CA MET A 103 -10.90 6.64 -28.97
C MET A 103 -11.42 7.52 -30.12
N PRO A 104 -12.05 6.96 -31.16
CA PRO A 104 -12.75 7.76 -32.18
C PRO A 104 -13.95 8.53 -31.60
N TRP A 105 -14.09 9.82 -31.94
CA TRP A 105 -15.18 10.68 -31.49
C TRP A 105 -16.59 10.14 -31.75
N ARG A 106 -16.80 9.39 -32.84
CA ARG A 106 -18.08 8.74 -33.17
C ARG A 106 -18.54 7.73 -32.11
N ASN A 107 -17.63 7.20 -31.29
CA ASN A 107 -17.95 6.23 -30.25
C ASN A 107 -18.41 6.91 -28.94
N LEU A 108 -18.16 8.22 -28.78
CA LEU A 108 -18.36 8.90 -27.51
C LEU A 108 -19.82 8.87 -27.03
N LEU A 109 -20.77 9.37 -27.83
CA LEU A 109 -22.18 9.41 -27.43
C LEU A 109 -22.79 8.01 -27.19
N PRO A 110 -22.53 7.00 -28.05
CA PRO A 110 -22.95 5.63 -27.79
C PRO A 110 -22.40 5.05 -26.49
N TYR A 111 -21.14 5.30 -26.14
CA TYR A 111 -20.55 4.89 -24.86
C TYR A 111 -21.25 5.56 -23.69
N ILE A 112 -21.44 6.89 -23.74
CA ILE A 112 -22.12 7.65 -22.68
C ILE A 112 -23.54 7.11 -22.43
N GLY A 113 -24.31 6.88 -23.50
CA GLY A 113 -25.65 6.32 -23.38
C GLY A 113 -25.67 4.93 -22.74
N SER A 114 -24.74 4.05 -23.13
CA SER A 114 -24.60 2.71 -22.53
C SER A 114 -24.16 2.75 -21.06
N GLN A 115 -23.24 3.64 -20.71
CA GLN A 115 -22.77 3.81 -19.32
C GLN A 115 -23.89 4.33 -18.42
N ILE A 116 -24.64 5.37 -18.85
CA ILE A 116 -25.78 5.90 -18.08
C ILE A 116 -26.85 4.82 -17.87
N LEU A 117 -27.18 4.04 -18.91
CA LEU A 117 -28.14 2.94 -18.79
C LEU A 117 -27.63 1.84 -17.86
N GLY A 118 -26.34 1.49 -17.93
CA GLY A 118 -25.74 0.52 -17.02
C GLY A 118 -25.78 0.99 -15.57
N ALA A 119 -25.52 2.27 -15.32
CA ALA A 119 -25.59 2.87 -14.00
C ALA A 119 -27.03 2.89 -13.44
N PHE A 120 -28.01 3.22 -14.28
CA PHE A 120 -29.44 3.13 -13.95
C PHE A 120 -29.83 1.71 -13.51
N ILE A 121 -29.43 0.69 -14.28
CA ILE A 121 -29.73 -0.72 -13.98
C ILE A 121 -29.01 -1.16 -12.69
N GLY A 122 -27.75 -0.76 -12.50
CA GLY A 122 -27.01 -1.05 -11.26
C GLY A 122 -27.72 -0.51 -10.02
N ALA A 123 -28.18 0.75 -10.06
CA ALA A 123 -28.96 1.34 -8.98
C ALA A 123 -30.30 0.61 -8.76
N ALA A 124 -31.00 0.24 -9.83
CA ALA A 124 -32.24 -0.53 -9.73
C ALA A 124 -32.04 -1.90 -9.05
N ILE A 125 -30.95 -2.60 -9.36
CA ILE A 125 -30.61 -3.87 -8.71
C ILE A 125 -30.40 -3.65 -7.20
N THR A 126 -29.60 -2.66 -6.80
CA THR A 126 -29.41 -2.35 -5.37
C THR A 126 -30.73 -2.01 -4.69
N PHE A 127 -31.58 -1.20 -5.33
CA PHE A 127 -32.89 -0.87 -4.78
C PHE A 127 -33.76 -2.09 -4.56
N LEU A 128 -33.77 -3.05 -5.50
CA LEU A 128 -34.51 -4.30 -5.34
C LEU A 128 -33.96 -5.15 -4.19
N CYS A 129 -32.65 -5.15 -3.97
CA CYS A 129 -32.03 -5.85 -2.83
C CYS A 129 -32.41 -5.24 -1.47
N TYR A 130 -32.68 -3.93 -1.43
CA TYR A 130 -32.96 -3.15 -0.22
C TYR A 130 -34.37 -2.55 -0.22
N TYR A 131 -35.31 -3.18 -0.94
CA TYR A 131 -36.62 -2.59 -1.22
C TYR A 131 -37.41 -2.35 0.06
N GLN A 132 -37.34 -3.29 1.00
CA GLN A 132 -38.09 -3.25 2.28
C GLN A 132 -37.55 -2.16 3.21
N GLU A 133 -36.24 -1.93 3.16
CA GLU A 133 -35.53 -0.99 4.01
C GLU A 133 -35.60 0.45 3.47
N MET A 134 -36.00 0.61 2.20
CA MET A 134 -36.08 1.89 1.50
C MET A 134 -37.52 2.33 1.20
N GLU A 135 -38.47 2.01 2.07
CA GLU A 135 -39.86 2.49 1.95
C GLU A 135 -39.94 4.03 1.98
N VAL A 136 -39.13 4.67 2.84
CA VAL A 136 -39.05 6.13 2.95
C VAL A 136 -38.24 6.71 1.77
N LYS A 137 -38.90 7.56 0.97
CA LYS A 137 -38.35 8.17 -0.25
C LYS A 137 -37.83 9.60 -0.03
N ASP A 138 -36.88 9.77 0.89
CA ASP A 138 -36.26 11.07 1.19
C ASP A 138 -34.86 11.24 0.56
N LEU A 139 -34.32 12.46 0.60
CA LEU A 139 -32.99 12.74 0.04
C LEU A 139 -31.85 11.99 0.76
N SER A 140 -32.04 11.62 2.03
CA SER A 140 -31.07 10.84 2.79
C SER A 140 -30.87 9.46 2.14
N ASN A 141 -31.98 8.75 1.89
CA ASN A 141 -31.98 7.47 1.21
C ASN A 141 -31.62 7.59 -0.28
N ALA A 142 -31.98 8.70 -0.94
CA ALA A 142 -31.52 8.97 -2.31
C ALA A 142 -29.99 9.06 -2.39
N GLY A 143 -29.33 9.49 -1.30
CA GLY A 143 -27.88 9.54 -1.14
C GLY A 143 -27.19 8.18 -1.06
N VAL A 144 -27.92 7.07 -1.16
CA VAL A 144 -27.37 5.73 -1.43
C VAL A 144 -26.98 5.57 -2.90
N PHE A 145 -27.76 6.18 -3.78
CA PHE A 145 -27.71 5.96 -5.23
C PHE A 145 -26.90 7.03 -5.95
N ALA A 146 -27.07 8.29 -5.57
CA ALA A 146 -26.39 9.43 -6.16
C ALA A 146 -25.63 10.23 -5.11
N THR A 147 -24.70 11.06 -5.56
CA THR A 147 -23.91 11.92 -4.70
C THR A 147 -24.67 13.19 -4.33
N TYR A 148 -24.45 13.71 -3.12
CA TYR A 148 -24.96 15.01 -2.71
C TYR A 148 -23.84 15.70 -1.94
N PRO A 149 -23.67 17.02 -2.10
CA PRO A 149 -22.59 17.73 -1.46
C PRO A 149 -22.83 17.75 0.05
N ARG A 150 -21.74 17.81 0.80
CA ARG A 150 -21.83 18.03 2.24
C ARG A 150 -22.55 19.36 2.51
N PRO A 151 -23.46 19.43 3.50
CA PRO A 151 -24.11 20.68 3.86
C PRO A 151 -23.11 21.82 4.07
N GLY A 152 -23.38 22.96 3.41
CA GLY A 152 -22.53 24.14 3.48
C GLY A 152 -21.43 24.22 2.41
N THR A 153 -21.14 23.16 1.65
CA THR A 153 -20.10 23.21 0.59
C THR A 153 -20.54 24.15 -0.53
N ASN A 154 -19.72 25.15 -0.86
CA ASN A 154 -20.00 26.11 -1.94
C ASN A 154 -19.78 25.50 -3.35
N ALA A 155 -20.37 26.13 -4.38
CA ALA A 155 -20.28 25.64 -5.76
C ALA A 155 -18.85 25.58 -6.32
N PHE A 156 -17.96 26.48 -5.88
CA PHE A 156 -16.55 26.47 -6.32
C PHE A 156 -15.84 25.20 -5.84
N ASN A 157 -15.89 24.90 -4.53
CA ASN A 157 -15.32 23.69 -3.95
C ASN A 157 -15.95 22.44 -4.55
N GLN A 158 -17.27 22.44 -4.78
CA GLN A 158 -17.95 21.30 -5.42
C GLN A 158 -17.37 20.98 -6.81
N ILE A 159 -17.24 21.97 -7.69
CA ILE A 159 -16.70 21.79 -9.04
C ILE A 159 -15.21 21.40 -9.00
N VAL A 160 -14.42 22.07 -8.16
CA VAL A 160 -12.98 21.81 -8.04
C VAL A 160 -12.71 20.38 -7.56
N ASN A 161 -13.46 19.86 -6.58
CA ASN A 161 -13.29 18.48 -6.11
C ASN A 161 -13.55 17.47 -7.23
N GLU A 162 -14.64 17.65 -7.98
CA GLU A 162 -14.98 16.77 -9.10
C GLU A 162 -13.95 16.87 -10.24
N MET A 163 -13.45 18.07 -10.54
CA MET A 163 -12.39 18.27 -11.54
C MET A 163 -11.07 17.58 -11.13
N VAL A 164 -10.60 17.82 -9.90
CA VAL A 164 -9.33 17.28 -9.41
C VAL A 164 -9.41 15.76 -9.27
N GLY A 165 -10.51 15.24 -8.71
CA GLY A 165 -10.73 13.80 -8.60
C GLY A 165 -10.70 13.10 -9.95
N THR A 166 -11.37 13.65 -10.97
CA THR A 166 -11.33 13.06 -12.31
C THR A 166 -9.98 13.22 -13.00
N ALA A 167 -9.29 14.35 -12.84
CA ALA A 167 -7.93 14.55 -13.37
C ALA A 167 -6.93 13.54 -12.80
N LEU A 168 -7.03 13.23 -11.50
CA LEU A 168 -6.23 12.17 -10.86
C LEU A 168 -6.58 10.78 -11.43
N LEU A 169 -7.86 10.50 -11.65
CA LEU A 169 -8.31 9.23 -12.23
C LEU A 169 -7.78 9.04 -13.66
N THR A 170 -7.93 10.05 -14.53
CA THR A 170 -7.46 9.97 -15.92
C THR A 170 -5.94 9.94 -16.00
N THR A 171 -5.24 10.68 -15.15
CA THR A 171 -3.77 10.60 -15.00
C THR A 171 -3.35 9.19 -14.60
N ALA A 172 -4.01 8.57 -13.62
CA ALA A 172 -3.72 7.20 -13.18
C ALA A 172 -3.97 6.18 -14.31
N ILE A 173 -5.09 6.32 -15.03
CA ILE A 173 -5.40 5.48 -16.19
C ILE A 173 -4.30 5.62 -17.25
N ALA A 174 -3.95 6.85 -17.65
CA ALA A 174 -2.92 7.14 -18.64
C ALA A 174 -1.56 6.53 -18.25
N ALA A 175 -1.17 6.67 -16.98
CA ALA A 175 0.07 6.11 -16.45
C ALA A 175 0.08 4.57 -16.47
N VAL A 176 -1.08 3.93 -16.26
CA VAL A 176 -1.19 2.46 -16.28
C VAL A 176 -1.23 1.92 -17.71
N ILE A 177 -1.96 2.56 -18.62
CA ILE A 177 -2.15 2.07 -20.01
C ILE A 177 -1.05 2.50 -20.98
N ASP A 178 -0.02 3.25 -20.54
CA ASP A 178 1.07 3.71 -21.42
C ASP A 178 1.72 2.51 -22.16
N SER A 179 1.42 2.42 -23.45
CA SER A 179 1.81 1.34 -24.36
C SER A 179 3.23 1.47 -24.87
N LYS A 180 3.90 2.60 -24.62
CA LYS A 180 5.29 2.84 -25.03
C LYS A 180 6.30 2.32 -24.00
N ASP A 181 5.85 1.63 -22.96
CA ASP A 181 6.70 0.95 -21.98
C ASP A 181 7.15 -0.43 -22.48
N LYS A 182 8.29 -0.90 -21.99
CA LYS A 182 8.86 -2.22 -22.29
C LYS A 182 8.06 -3.37 -21.66
N ALA A 183 7.30 -3.09 -20.61
CA ALA A 183 6.43 -4.04 -19.92
C ALA A 183 4.97 -3.52 -19.92
N PRO A 184 4.20 -3.78 -20.99
CA PRO A 184 2.83 -3.27 -21.10
C PRO A 184 1.91 -3.86 -20.01
N ALA A 185 0.91 -3.08 -19.59
CA ALA A 185 -0.07 -3.53 -18.63
C ALA A 185 -0.93 -4.67 -19.19
N ASN A 186 -1.08 -5.74 -18.41
CA ASN A 186 -2.15 -6.72 -18.66
C ASN A 186 -3.46 -6.27 -18.00
N ARG A 187 -4.56 -6.98 -18.29
CA ARG A 187 -5.90 -6.63 -17.76
C ARG A 187 -5.98 -6.56 -16.22
N PHE A 188 -5.17 -7.33 -15.51
CA PHE A 188 -5.16 -7.34 -14.04
C PHE A 188 -4.42 -6.14 -13.47
N HIS A 189 -3.33 -5.69 -14.13
CA HIS A 189 -2.70 -4.43 -13.81
C HIS A 189 -3.67 -3.26 -14.04
N ILE A 190 -4.36 -3.23 -15.19
CA ILE A 190 -5.34 -2.17 -15.50
C ILE A 190 -6.43 -2.15 -14.43
N ALA A 191 -7.10 -3.28 -14.18
CA ALA A 191 -8.18 -3.34 -13.20
C ALA A 191 -7.70 -2.98 -11.78
N GLY A 192 -6.61 -3.58 -11.32
CA GLY A 192 -6.10 -3.39 -9.97
C GLY A 192 -5.64 -1.96 -9.69
N PHE A 193 -4.83 -1.36 -10.56
CA PHE A 193 -4.34 0.00 -10.34
C PHE A 193 -5.41 1.08 -10.59
N VAL A 194 -6.33 0.89 -11.53
CA VAL A 194 -7.44 1.85 -11.72
C VAL A 194 -8.44 1.76 -10.55
N GLY A 195 -8.71 0.56 -10.02
CA GLY A 195 -9.46 0.39 -8.77
C GLY A 195 -8.77 1.06 -7.57
N LEU A 196 -7.44 0.88 -7.44
CA LEU A 196 -6.64 1.54 -6.41
C LEU A 196 -6.66 3.07 -6.53
N ALA A 197 -6.76 3.62 -7.75
CA ALA A 197 -6.89 5.05 -7.98
C ALA A 197 -8.24 5.56 -7.47
N LEU A 198 -9.33 4.84 -7.76
CA LEU A 198 -10.65 5.17 -7.22
C LEU A 198 -10.68 5.10 -5.68
N LEU A 199 -10.06 4.07 -5.08
CA LEU A 199 -9.89 3.99 -3.62
C LEU A 199 -9.17 5.23 -3.09
N ALA A 200 -8.05 5.61 -3.70
CA ALA A 200 -7.26 6.76 -3.29
C ALA A 200 -8.09 8.05 -3.36
N ILE A 201 -8.79 8.30 -4.47
CA ILE A 201 -9.61 9.50 -4.65
C ILE A 201 -10.75 9.55 -3.63
N GLY A 202 -11.44 8.43 -3.39
CA GLY A 202 -12.48 8.35 -2.36
C GLY A 202 -11.94 8.69 -0.96
N LEU A 203 -10.75 8.19 -0.61
CA LEU A 203 -10.09 8.50 0.65
C LEU A 203 -9.56 9.94 0.75
N CYS A 204 -9.38 10.65 -0.37
CA CYS A 204 -8.76 11.97 -0.40
C CYS A 204 -9.72 13.14 -0.66
N PHE A 205 -10.80 12.93 -1.43
CA PHE A 205 -11.64 13.99 -1.99
C PHE A 205 -13.12 13.61 -2.00
N GLY A 206 -13.53 12.71 -1.10
CA GLY A 206 -14.88 12.19 -1.06
C GLY A 206 -15.82 12.90 -0.09
N ALA A 207 -15.31 13.60 0.92
CA ALA A 207 -16.13 14.22 1.95
C ALA A 207 -17.01 15.38 1.44
N ASN A 208 -16.50 16.16 0.48
CA ASN A 208 -17.18 17.38 0.03
C ASN A 208 -18.32 17.10 -0.96
N THR A 209 -18.11 16.16 -1.89
CA THR A 209 -19.03 15.91 -3.01
C THR A 209 -19.41 14.45 -3.18
N GLY A 210 -18.88 13.53 -2.37
CA GLY A 210 -19.08 12.09 -2.57
C GLY A 210 -18.29 11.52 -3.75
N TYR A 211 -17.27 12.26 -4.24
CA TYR A 211 -16.35 11.87 -5.32
C TYR A 211 -17.09 11.27 -6.53
N ALA A 212 -18.05 12.00 -7.10
CA ALA A 212 -18.84 11.47 -8.22
C ALA A 212 -17.92 10.98 -9.33
N ILE A 213 -17.01 11.85 -9.79
CA ILE A 213 -15.91 11.73 -10.76
C ILE A 213 -16.23 11.00 -12.07
N ASN A 214 -17.49 10.63 -12.22
CA ASN A 214 -18.07 9.80 -13.25
C ASN A 214 -19.52 10.25 -13.47
N PRO A 215 -19.81 10.95 -14.58
CA PRO A 215 -21.16 11.44 -14.85
C PRO A 215 -22.22 10.34 -14.93
N ALA A 216 -21.88 9.12 -15.40
CA ALA A 216 -22.83 8.01 -15.46
C ALA A 216 -23.15 7.47 -14.07
N ARG A 217 -22.14 7.38 -13.19
CA ARG A 217 -22.26 6.92 -11.79
C ARG A 217 -23.21 7.77 -10.96
N ASP A 218 -23.44 9.02 -11.35
CA ASP A 218 -24.36 9.93 -10.65
C ASP A 218 -25.68 10.12 -11.40
N PHE A 219 -25.63 10.46 -12.69
CA PHE A 219 -26.83 10.80 -13.46
C PHE A 219 -27.78 9.62 -13.68
N GLY A 220 -27.24 8.42 -13.98
CA GLY A 220 -28.05 7.21 -14.17
C GLY A 220 -28.87 6.85 -12.92
N PRO A 221 -28.24 6.78 -11.73
CA PRO A 221 -28.94 6.54 -10.47
C PRO A 221 -29.93 7.65 -10.08
N ARG A 222 -29.68 8.93 -10.41
CA ARG A 222 -30.67 10.00 -10.22
C ARG A 222 -31.91 9.82 -11.10
N LEU A 223 -31.71 9.45 -12.36
CA LEU A 223 -32.83 9.15 -13.25
C LEU A 223 -33.65 7.98 -12.71
N PHE A 224 -32.99 6.96 -12.19
CA PHE A 224 -33.65 5.84 -11.53
C PHE A 224 -34.47 6.29 -10.31
N THR A 225 -33.87 7.00 -9.34
CA THR A 225 -34.57 7.41 -8.12
C THR A 225 -35.74 8.35 -8.40
N ALA A 226 -35.60 9.25 -9.38
CA ALA A 226 -36.70 10.12 -9.81
C ALA A 226 -37.93 9.32 -10.28
N LEU A 227 -37.71 8.22 -11.02
CA LEU A 227 -38.77 7.32 -11.49
C LEU A 227 -39.25 6.34 -10.41
N ALA A 228 -38.38 5.98 -9.46
CA ALA A 228 -38.67 5.02 -8.39
C ALA A 228 -39.39 5.64 -7.17
N GLY A 229 -39.97 6.82 -7.31
CA GLY A 229 -40.85 7.45 -6.31
C GLY A 229 -40.24 8.57 -5.48
N TRP A 230 -38.93 8.86 -5.60
CA TRP A 230 -38.36 10.09 -5.01
C TRP A 230 -38.81 11.35 -5.75
N GLY A 231 -39.16 11.24 -7.04
CA GLY A 231 -39.61 12.37 -7.84
C GLY A 231 -38.48 13.34 -8.25
N PRO A 232 -38.82 14.49 -8.84
CA PRO A 232 -37.84 15.40 -9.46
C PRO A 232 -36.91 16.10 -8.46
N GLN A 233 -37.18 16.01 -7.16
CA GLN A 233 -36.38 16.64 -6.10
C GLN A 233 -34.92 16.20 -6.09
N VAL A 234 -34.60 15.00 -6.59
CA VAL A 234 -33.22 14.51 -6.74
C VAL A 234 -32.37 15.33 -7.73
N PHE A 235 -33.02 16.15 -8.57
CA PHE A 235 -32.38 17.09 -9.49
C PHE A 235 -32.39 18.54 -8.99
N THR A 236 -33.26 18.89 -8.05
CA THR A 236 -33.34 20.26 -7.51
C THR A 236 -32.61 20.42 -6.16
N ALA A 237 -32.23 19.30 -5.52
CA ALA A 237 -31.47 19.28 -4.29
C ALA A 237 -30.17 20.09 -4.37
N ASP A 238 -29.81 20.72 -3.24
CA ASP A 238 -28.55 21.46 -3.04
C ASP A 238 -28.26 22.51 -4.12
N ASN A 239 -29.27 23.32 -4.46
CA ASN A 239 -29.21 24.32 -5.54
C ASN A 239 -28.87 23.71 -6.90
N TYR A 240 -29.62 22.67 -7.28
CA TYR A 240 -29.47 21.97 -8.55
C TYR A 240 -28.10 21.30 -8.71
N TYR A 241 -27.56 20.68 -7.66
CA TYR A 241 -26.22 20.09 -7.67
C TYR A 241 -25.95 19.07 -8.79
N PHE A 242 -26.99 18.43 -9.35
CA PHE A 242 -26.87 17.35 -10.34
C PHE A 242 -25.98 17.65 -11.56
N TRP A 243 -25.80 18.92 -11.94
CA TRP A 243 -24.94 19.30 -13.07
C TRP A 243 -23.46 19.25 -12.72
N VAL A 244 -23.08 19.38 -11.44
CA VAL A 244 -21.67 19.39 -11.00
C VAL A 244 -20.99 18.05 -11.23
N PRO A 245 -21.57 16.89 -10.84
CA PRO A 245 -21.08 15.55 -11.22
C PRO A 245 -21.01 15.27 -12.72
N ILE A 246 -21.54 16.15 -13.58
CA ILE A 246 -21.46 16.03 -15.03
C ILE A 246 -20.34 16.92 -15.56
N VAL A 247 -20.39 18.23 -15.27
CA VAL A 247 -19.46 19.22 -15.82
C VAL A 247 -18.07 19.09 -15.20
N GLY A 248 -18.00 18.96 -13.87
CA GLY A 248 -16.72 18.87 -13.13
C GLY A 248 -15.83 17.74 -13.66
N PRO A 249 -16.34 16.49 -13.76
CA PRO A 249 -15.56 15.38 -14.28
C PRO A 249 -15.16 15.55 -15.75
N MET A 250 -16.04 16.11 -16.59
CA MET A 250 -15.73 16.33 -18.01
C MET A 250 -14.58 17.33 -18.20
N LEU A 251 -14.55 18.40 -17.40
CA LEU A 251 -13.43 19.34 -17.37
C LEU A 251 -12.16 18.66 -16.84
N GLY A 252 -12.27 17.99 -15.68
CA GLY A 252 -11.16 17.29 -15.03
C GLY A 252 -10.49 16.23 -15.89
N GLY A 253 -11.27 15.47 -16.67
CA GLY A 253 -10.75 14.41 -17.53
C GLY A 253 -9.80 14.90 -18.63
N THR A 254 -9.78 16.20 -18.92
CA THR A 254 -8.87 16.82 -19.89
C THR A 254 -7.58 17.38 -19.28
N ILE A 255 -7.42 17.30 -17.95
CA ILE A 255 -6.26 17.79 -17.20
C ILE A 255 -5.31 16.63 -16.90
N GLU A 256 -4.01 16.83 -17.11
CA GLU A 256 -2.96 15.88 -16.74
C GLU A 256 -2.12 16.41 -15.56
N LEU A 257 -1.85 15.55 -14.58
CA LEU A 257 -0.97 15.83 -13.44
C LEU A 257 0.25 14.90 -13.48
N PHE A 258 1.38 15.29 -12.89
CA PHE A 258 2.61 14.49 -12.98
C PHE A 258 3.40 14.42 -11.68
N GLY A 259 4.03 13.25 -11.46
CA GLY A 259 5.08 13.05 -10.46
C GLY A 259 4.72 13.45 -9.03
N THR A 260 5.51 14.34 -8.42
CA THR A 260 5.36 14.74 -7.02
C THR A 260 4.05 15.50 -6.75
N ALA A 261 3.46 16.14 -7.77
CA ALA A 261 2.15 16.79 -7.60
C ALA A 261 1.06 15.76 -7.31
N VAL A 262 1.02 14.64 -8.05
CA VAL A 262 0.07 13.54 -7.79
C VAL A 262 0.25 12.96 -6.38
N LEU A 263 1.51 12.72 -6.00
CA LEU A 263 1.85 12.22 -4.66
C LEU A 263 1.30 13.14 -3.58
N ILE A 264 1.56 14.44 -3.69
CA ILE A 264 1.21 15.40 -2.65
C ILE A 264 -0.28 15.75 -2.66
N THR A 265 -0.93 15.82 -3.82
CA THR A 265 -2.38 16.02 -3.88
C THR A 265 -3.12 14.89 -3.18
N LEU A 266 -2.79 13.62 -3.46
CA LEU A 266 -3.40 12.49 -2.76
C LEU A 266 -2.98 12.43 -1.27
N GLY A 267 -1.70 12.60 -0.97
CA GLY A 267 -1.19 12.54 0.40
C GLY A 267 -1.79 13.62 1.32
N THR A 268 -1.78 14.88 0.89
CA THR A 268 -2.38 15.97 1.66
C THR A 268 -3.91 15.93 1.62
N GLY A 269 -4.50 15.46 0.51
CA GLY A 269 -5.95 15.28 0.37
C GLY A 269 -6.52 14.32 1.42
N VAL A 270 -5.91 13.16 1.64
CA VAL A 270 -6.40 12.25 2.69
C VAL A 270 -6.24 12.82 4.10
N VAL A 271 -5.21 13.64 4.36
CA VAL A 271 -5.07 14.32 5.66
C VAL A 271 -6.13 15.40 5.82
N ALA A 272 -6.43 16.16 4.77
CA ALA A 272 -7.50 17.15 4.76
C ALA A 272 -8.85 16.49 5.04
N GLN A 273 -9.16 15.40 4.33
CA GLN A 273 -10.40 14.66 4.51
C GLN A 273 -10.58 14.16 5.96
N VAL A 274 -9.54 13.59 6.56
CA VAL A 274 -9.63 13.06 7.93
C VAL A 274 -9.62 14.18 8.97
N LYS A 275 -8.70 15.15 8.88
CA LYS A 275 -8.54 16.19 9.93
C LYS A 275 -9.57 17.31 9.83
N VAL A 276 -9.87 17.77 8.62
CA VAL A 276 -10.73 18.93 8.40
C VAL A 276 -12.18 18.51 8.25
N CYS A 277 -12.46 17.41 7.55
CA CYS A 277 -13.83 16.94 7.37
C CYS A 277 -14.28 15.91 8.40
N GLY A 278 -13.36 15.30 9.16
CA GLY A 278 -13.69 14.25 10.13
C GLY A 278 -14.13 12.94 9.48
N VAL A 279 -13.76 12.71 8.21
CA VAL A 279 -14.19 11.53 7.43
C VAL A 279 -13.01 10.57 7.26
N GLY A 280 -13.12 9.37 7.81
CA GLY A 280 -12.06 8.37 7.78
C GLY A 280 -11.26 8.31 9.08
N ASN A 281 -10.15 7.57 9.07
CA ASN A 281 -9.31 7.36 10.25
C ASN A 281 -7.83 7.32 9.87
N PHE A 282 -6.96 7.06 10.85
CA PHE A 282 -5.52 6.99 10.64
C PHE A 282 -5.10 5.96 9.57
N LEU A 283 -5.77 4.80 9.50
CA LEU A 283 -5.50 3.82 8.46
C LEU A 283 -5.82 4.39 7.08
N CYS A 284 -6.91 5.15 6.92
CA CYS A 284 -7.19 5.87 5.68
C CYS A 284 -6.02 6.78 5.29
N ILE A 285 -5.50 7.58 6.22
CA ILE A 285 -4.33 8.46 5.98
C ILE A 285 -3.16 7.66 5.39
N THR A 286 -2.76 6.59 6.07
CA THR A 286 -1.59 5.81 5.63
C THR A 286 -1.81 5.13 4.27
N ILE A 287 -3.02 4.64 3.98
CA ILE A 287 -3.38 4.08 2.66
C ILE A 287 -3.38 5.17 1.58
N GLY A 288 -3.93 6.35 1.86
CA GLY A 288 -3.96 7.48 0.92
C GLY A 288 -2.56 7.96 0.54
N TRP A 289 -1.65 8.08 1.52
CA TRP A 289 -0.24 8.39 1.25
C TRP A 289 0.46 7.31 0.42
N ALA A 290 0.23 6.03 0.74
CA ALA A 290 0.76 4.92 -0.05
C ALA A 290 0.27 4.96 -1.51
N CYS A 291 -1.02 5.23 -1.73
CA CYS A 291 -1.58 5.39 -3.08
C CYS A 291 -0.99 6.61 -3.80
N GLY A 292 -0.81 7.74 -3.11
CA GLY A 292 -0.14 8.92 -3.65
C GLY A 292 1.25 8.58 -4.20
N VAL A 293 2.01 7.76 -3.48
CA VAL A 293 3.32 7.28 -3.93
C VAL A 293 3.19 6.34 -5.13
N VAL A 294 2.26 5.38 -5.11
CA VAL A 294 2.00 4.48 -6.25
C VAL A 294 1.76 5.27 -7.54
N PHE A 295 0.82 6.22 -7.52
CA PHE A 295 0.45 6.97 -8.71
C PHE A 295 1.46 8.03 -9.09
N GLY A 296 2.14 8.64 -8.12
CA GLY A 296 3.30 9.50 -8.39
C GLY A 296 4.40 8.72 -9.13
N VAL A 297 4.68 7.49 -8.71
CA VAL A 297 5.66 6.61 -9.35
C VAL A 297 5.21 6.28 -10.77
N LEU A 298 3.99 5.75 -10.95
CA LEU A 298 3.49 5.39 -12.27
C LEU A 298 3.48 6.58 -13.24
N ALA A 299 3.09 7.77 -12.78
CA ALA A 299 3.02 8.97 -13.61
C ALA A 299 4.40 9.53 -14.04
N SER A 300 5.49 9.17 -13.37
CA SER A 300 6.83 9.74 -13.64
C SER A 300 7.90 8.71 -14.01
N TYR A 301 7.62 7.42 -13.83
CA TYR A 301 8.60 6.34 -13.94
C TYR A 301 9.36 6.33 -15.26
N ARG A 302 8.63 6.42 -16.38
CA ARG A 302 9.21 6.27 -17.72
C ARG A 302 10.21 7.38 -18.07
N ILE A 303 9.99 8.59 -17.58
CA ILE A 303 10.81 9.76 -17.94
C ILE A 303 11.99 9.91 -16.97
N SER A 304 11.72 9.91 -15.67
CA SER A 304 12.71 10.30 -14.66
C SER A 304 13.20 9.16 -13.78
N GLY A 305 12.65 7.96 -13.90
CA GLY A 305 12.84 6.85 -12.95
C GLY A 305 12.08 7.03 -11.63
N ALA A 306 11.17 8.01 -11.54
CA ALA A 306 10.29 8.24 -10.39
C ALA A 306 10.97 8.39 -9.02
N HIS A 307 12.01 9.24 -8.92
CA HIS A 307 12.67 9.46 -7.61
C HIS A 307 11.72 10.08 -6.58
N LEU A 308 10.99 11.13 -6.98
CA LEU A 308 9.95 11.86 -6.23
C LEU A 308 10.34 12.39 -4.83
N ASN A 309 11.58 12.13 -4.42
CA ASN A 309 12.11 12.34 -3.09
C ASN A 309 13.58 12.78 -3.20
N PRO A 310 13.94 13.95 -2.66
CA PRO A 310 15.31 14.44 -2.60
C PRO A 310 16.29 13.45 -1.93
N ALA A 311 15.87 12.76 -0.87
CA ALA A 311 16.71 11.77 -0.17
C ALA A 311 17.00 10.54 -1.04
N VAL A 312 16.02 10.06 -1.80
CA VAL A 312 16.21 8.98 -2.78
C VAL A 312 17.13 9.43 -3.90
N SER A 313 16.97 10.67 -4.38
CA SER A 313 17.83 11.24 -5.42
C SER A 313 19.29 11.34 -4.96
N LEU A 314 19.53 11.79 -3.72
CA LEU A 314 20.84 11.79 -3.10
C LEU A 314 21.40 10.37 -2.97
N ALA A 315 20.58 9.42 -2.52
CA ALA A 315 20.99 8.04 -2.37
C ALA A 315 21.45 7.41 -3.71
N LEU A 316 20.75 7.72 -4.80
CA LEU A 316 21.14 7.27 -6.14
C LEU A 316 22.45 7.92 -6.62
N CYS A 317 22.69 9.19 -6.28
CA CYS A 317 23.99 9.83 -6.55
C CYS A 317 25.14 9.16 -5.80
N VAL A 318 24.99 8.98 -4.50
CA VAL A 318 26.02 8.34 -3.66
C VAL A 318 26.26 6.88 -4.10
N SER A 319 25.20 6.19 -4.55
CA SER A 319 25.28 4.84 -5.13
C SER A 319 25.89 4.78 -6.53
N LYS A 320 26.28 5.91 -7.11
CA LYS A 320 26.76 6.05 -8.51
C LYS A 320 25.75 5.57 -9.56
N LEU A 321 24.46 5.57 -9.21
CA LEU A 321 23.35 5.24 -10.12
C LEU A 321 22.81 6.49 -10.83
N MET A 322 23.09 7.69 -10.31
CA MET A 322 22.76 8.97 -10.92
C MET A 322 23.97 9.93 -10.91
N PRO A 323 24.27 10.68 -11.99
CA PRO A 323 25.28 11.72 -11.98
C PRO A 323 24.93 12.86 -11.00
N TRP A 324 25.92 13.33 -10.23
CA TRP A 324 25.75 14.42 -9.24
C TRP A 324 25.17 15.72 -9.82
N ARG A 325 25.49 16.05 -11.08
CA ARG A 325 24.95 17.23 -11.79
C ARG A 325 23.42 17.24 -11.89
N ASN A 326 22.77 16.08 -11.81
CA ASN A 326 21.32 15.96 -11.90
C ASN A 326 20.62 16.17 -10.55
N LEU A 327 21.36 16.15 -9.43
CA LEU A 327 20.77 16.17 -8.09
C LEU A 327 19.94 17.44 -7.85
N LEU A 328 20.51 18.63 -8.08
CA LEU A 328 19.80 19.90 -7.83
C LEU A 328 18.57 20.09 -8.75
N PRO A 329 18.63 19.81 -10.07
CA PRO A 329 17.44 19.84 -10.92
C PRO A 329 16.32 18.90 -10.44
N TYR A 330 16.65 17.69 -9.98
CA TYR A 330 15.66 16.76 -9.43
C TYR A 330 15.02 17.32 -8.16
N ILE A 331 15.82 17.84 -7.23
CA ILE A 331 15.32 18.43 -5.98
C ILE A 331 14.39 19.61 -6.26
N GLY A 332 14.79 20.54 -7.14
CA GLY A 332 13.98 21.71 -7.49
C GLY A 332 12.63 21.31 -8.13
N SER A 333 12.66 20.34 -9.05
CA SER A 333 11.44 19.84 -9.70
C SER A 333 10.49 19.15 -8.72
N GLN A 334 11.04 18.38 -7.77
CA GLN A 334 10.25 17.68 -6.74
C GLN A 334 9.60 18.66 -5.76
N ILE A 335 10.33 19.68 -5.31
CA ILE A 335 9.80 20.73 -4.43
C ILE A 335 8.68 21.51 -5.13
N LEU A 336 8.87 21.88 -6.40
CA LEU A 336 7.84 22.56 -7.20
C LEU A 336 6.60 21.69 -7.38
N GLY A 337 6.78 20.40 -7.71
CA GLY A 337 5.67 19.46 -7.79
C GLY A 337 4.92 19.35 -6.47
N ALA A 338 5.63 19.32 -5.34
CA ALA A 338 5.01 19.27 -4.03
C ALA A 338 4.26 20.56 -3.66
N PHE A 339 4.81 21.72 -4.00
CA PHE A 339 4.14 23.01 -3.86
C PHE A 339 2.81 23.04 -4.64
N ILE A 340 2.82 22.62 -5.91
CA ILE A 340 1.62 22.57 -6.76
C ILE A 340 0.62 21.58 -6.18
N GLY A 341 1.07 20.40 -5.75
CA GLY A 341 0.19 19.39 -5.16
C GLY A 341 -0.54 19.89 -3.91
N ALA A 342 0.15 20.65 -3.05
CA ALA A 342 -0.43 21.29 -1.87
C ALA A 342 -1.43 22.38 -2.26
N ALA A 343 -1.12 23.20 -3.27
CA ALA A 343 -2.03 24.22 -3.77
C ALA A 343 -3.35 23.61 -4.30
N ILE A 344 -3.26 22.50 -5.05
CA ILE A 344 -4.44 21.78 -5.54
C ILE A 344 -5.32 21.31 -4.37
N THR A 345 -4.73 20.67 -3.36
CA THR A 345 -5.48 20.23 -2.17
C THR A 345 -6.13 21.40 -1.43
N PHE A 346 -5.41 22.51 -1.29
CA PHE A 346 -5.95 23.71 -0.66
C PHE A 346 -7.16 24.25 -1.42
N LEU A 347 -7.16 24.23 -2.76
CA LEU A 347 -8.32 24.63 -3.55
C LEU A 347 -9.52 23.69 -3.36
N CYS A 348 -9.29 22.38 -3.23
CA CYS A 348 -10.34 21.41 -2.94
C CYS A 348 -11.00 21.63 -1.56
N TYR A 349 -10.24 22.14 -0.60
CA TYR A 349 -10.67 22.33 0.80
C TYR A 349 -10.64 23.80 1.26
N TYR A 350 -10.74 24.74 0.32
CA TYR A 350 -10.52 26.16 0.57
C TYR A 350 -11.45 26.71 1.65
N GLN A 351 -12.75 26.41 1.52
CA GLN A 351 -13.78 26.83 2.44
C GLN A 351 -13.58 26.26 3.85
N GLU A 352 -13.15 25.01 3.95
CA GLU A 352 -12.99 24.32 5.22
C GLU A 352 -11.70 24.72 5.94
N MET A 353 -10.77 25.39 5.25
CA MET A 353 -9.49 25.86 5.77
C MET A 353 -9.38 27.39 5.78
N GLU A 354 -10.46 28.09 6.15
CA GLU A 354 -10.45 29.55 6.30
C GLU A 354 -9.48 29.98 7.40
N ALA A 355 -9.49 29.28 8.54
CA ALA A 355 -8.55 29.51 9.65
C ALA A 355 -7.11 29.12 9.26
N LYS A 356 -6.18 30.07 9.37
CA LYS A 356 -4.76 29.91 9.04
C LYS A 356 -3.91 29.56 10.26
N ASP A 357 -4.30 28.50 10.97
CA ASP A 357 -3.60 28.01 12.18
C ASP A 357 -2.68 26.80 11.91
N LEU A 358 -1.83 26.44 12.87
CA LEU A 358 -0.92 25.30 12.75
C LEU A 358 -1.65 23.94 12.65
N SER A 359 -2.89 23.83 13.14
CA SER A 359 -3.68 22.61 13.02
C SER A 359 -3.98 22.31 11.55
N ASN A 360 -4.48 23.32 10.82
CA ASN A 360 -4.73 23.24 9.38
C ASN A 360 -3.43 23.20 8.58
N ALA A 361 -2.35 23.86 9.03
CA ALA A 361 -1.04 23.72 8.40
C ALA A 361 -0.54 22.26 8.45
N GLY A 362 -0.90 21.52 9.50
CA GLY A 362 -0.61 20.10 9.69
C GLY A 362 -1.31 19.14 8.71
N VAL A 363 -2.08 19.67 7.75
CA VAL A 363 -2.56 18.94 6.56
C VAL A 363 -1.48 18.85 5.48
N PHE A 364 -0.69 19.92 5.35
CA PHE A 364 0.25 20.13 4.25
C PHE A 364 1.65 19.66 4.59
N ALA A 365 2.11 19.98 5.80
CA ALA A 365 3.43 19.66 6.31
C ALA A 365 3.33 18.96 7.67
N THR A 366 4.40 18.30 8.11
CA THR A 366 4.40 17.63 9.40
C THR A 366 4.75 18.57 10.54
N TYR A 367 4.23 18.28 11.71
CA TYR A 367 4.65 18.90 12.96
C TYR A 367 4.76 17.79 13.99
N PRO A 368 5.77 17.82 14.87
CA PRO A 368 5.97 16.77 15.84
C PRO A 368 4.78 16.71 16.80
N ARG A 369 4.47 15.50 17.27
CA ARG A 369 3.48 15.33 18.35
C ARG A 369 3.96 16.11 19.57
N PRO A 370 3.05 16.82 20.28
CA PRO A 370 3.41 17.54 21.51
C PRO A 370 4.20 16.66 22.48
N GLY A 371 5.28 17.21 23.05
CA GLY A 371 6.19 16.49 23.96
C GLY A 371 7.28 15.67 23.26
N THR A 372 7.30 15.56 21.93
CA THR A 372 8.35 14.83 21.23
C THR A 372 9.68 15.58 21.27
N ASN A 373 10.72 14.98 21.86
CA ASN A 373 12.04 15.59 21.98
C ASN A 373 12.81 15.58 20.63
N ALA A 374 13.83 16.44 20.50
CA ALA A 374 14.60 16.60 19.27
C ALA A 374 15.34 15.32 18.83
N PHE A 375 15.77 14.48 19.77
CA PHE A 375 16.42 13.20 19.47
C PHE A 375 15.46 12.24 18.77
N ASN A 376 14.27 12.03 19.33
CA ASN A 376 13.24 11.20 18.73
C ASN A 376 12.77 11.79 17.39
N GLN A 377 12.63 13.12 17.28
CA GLN A 377 12.29 13.78 16.01
C GLN A 377 13.27 13.40 14.88
N ILE A 378 14.59 13.57 15.10
CA ILE A 378 15.58 13.28 14.05
C ILE A 378 15.74 11.77 13.80
N VAL A 379 15.70 10.93 14.85
CA VAL A 379 15.86 9.48 14.73
C VAL A 379 14.72 8.85 13.94
N ASN A 380 13.46 9.27 14.14
CA ASN A 380 12.32 8.75 13.39
C ASN A 380 12.50 9.01 11.89
N GLU A 381 12.94 10.21 11.49
CA GLU A 381 13.13 10.56 10.08
C GLU A 381 14.32 9.84 9.45
N ILE A 382 15.41 9.63 10.20
CA ILE A 382 16.57 8.84 9.75
C ILE A 382 16.16 7.38 9.52
N VAL A 383 15.53 6.75 10.52
CA VAL A 383 15.16 5.32 10.48
C VAL A 383 14.11 5.08 9.40
N GLY A 384 13.04 5.88 9.37
CA GLY A 384 11.99 5.76 8.37
C GLY A 384 12.55 5.87 6.95
N THR A 385 13.45 6.82 6.70
CA THR A 385 14.04 7.00 5.36
C THR A 385 15.06 5.91 5.02
N ALA A 386 15.83 5.41 6.00
CA ALA A 386 16.73 4.28 5.78
C ALA A 386 15.95 3.01 5.40
N LEU A 387 14.83 2.72 6.06
CA LEU A 387 13.94 1.62 5.71
C LEU A 387 13.32 1.81 4.32
N LEU A 388 12.92 3.03 3.97
CA LEU A 388 12.41 3.38 2.64
C LEU A 388 13.46 3.08 1.55
N THR A 389 14.68 3.62 1.68
CA THR A 389 15.71 3.43 0.65
C THR A 389 16.19 1.98 0.57
N THR A 390 16.24 1.27 1.69
CA THR A 390 16.55 -0.17 1.71
C THR A 390 15.48 -0.98 0.96
N ALA A 391 14.19 -0.68 1.18
CA ALA A 391 13.11 -1.35 0.47
C ALA A 391 13.13 -1.04 -1.03
N ILE A 392 13.36 0.22 -1.42
CA ILE A 392 13.54 0.62 -2.82
C ILE A 392 14.70 -0.18 -3.44
N ALA A 393 15.86 -0.20 -2.78
CA ALA A 393 17.05 -0.92 -3.25
C ALA A 393 16.79 -2.43 -3.39
N ALA A 394 16.06 -3.03 -2.44
CA ALA A 394 15.66 -4.43 -2.51
C ALA A 394 14.77 -4.70 -3.74
N VAL A 395 13.81 -3.82 -4.03
CA VAL A 395 12.88 -3.97 -5.15
C VAL A 395 13.56 -3.76 -6.51
N ILE A 396 14.44 -2.76 -6.64
CA ILE A 396 15.07 -2.42 -7.93
C ILE A 396 16.34 -3.23 -8.26
N ASP A 397 16.77 -4.17 -7.41
CA ASP A 397 17.96 -5.00 -7.68
C ASP A 397 17.82 -5.74 -9.03
N SER A 398 18.61 -5.33 -10.01
CA SER A 398 18.51 -5.75 -11.42
C SER A 398 19.17 -7.09 -11.71
N LYS A 399 19.79 -7.73 -10.72
CA LYS A 399 20.53 -8.99 -10.91
C LYS A 399 19.65 -10.23 -10.77
N ASP A 400 18.33 -10.09 -10.75
CA ASP A 400 17.38 -11.19 -10.71
C ASP A 400 17.00 -11.71 -12.08
N LYS A 401 16.65 -13.00 -12.15
CA LYS A 401 16.18 -13.66 -13.37
C LYS A 401 14.87 -13.05 -13.89
N ALA A 402 14.04 -12.50 -13.00
CA ALA A 402 12.81 -11.77 -13.31
C ALA A 402 12.89 -10.37 -12.67
N PRO A 403 13.41 -9.36 -13.39
CA PRO A 403 13.57 -8.01 -12.84
C PRO A 403 12.22 -7.36 -12.52
N ALA A 404 12.21 -6.43 -11.57
CA ALA A 404 11.02 -5.63 -11.27
C ALA A 404 10.56 -4.86 -12.53
N ASN A 405 9.25 -4.78 -12.72
CA ASN A 405 8.63 -3.86 -13.68
C ASN A 405 8.09 -2.65 -12.91
N ARG A 406 7.57 -1.64 -13.62
CA ARG A 406 7.04 -0.43 -12.99
C ARG A 406 5.92 -0.69 -11.97
N PHE A 407 5.12 -1.74 -12.18
CA PHE A 407 4.01 -2.08 -11.30
C PHE A 407 4.51 -2.70 -9.99
N HIS A 408 5.52 -3.57 -10.06
CA HIS A 408 6.23 -4.05 -8.88
C HIS A 408 6.83 -2.87 -8.10
N ILE A 409 7.54 -1.97 -8.78
CA ILE A 409 8.17 -0.81 -8.14
C ILE A 409 7.11 0.08 -7.50
N ALA A 410 6.08 0.50 -8.22
CA ALA A 410 5.02 1.35 -7.70
C ALA A 410 4.32 0.69 -6.50
N GLY A 411 3.90 -0.57 -6.63
CA GLY A 411 3.20 -1.32 -5.58
C GLY A 411 4.02 -1.49 -4.30
N PHE A 412 5.27 -1.99 -4.40
CA PHE A 412 6.10 -2.20 -3.22
C PHE A 412 6.62 -0.91 -2.60
N VAL A 413 6.90 0.13 -3.39
CA VAL A 413 7.29 1.44 -2.84
C VAL A 413 6.11 2.12 -2.14
N GLY A 414 4.88 1.98 -2.65
CA GLY A 414 3.67 2.36 -1.92
C GLY A 414 3.51 1.57 -0.62
N LEU A 415 3.72 0.26 -0.66
CA LEU A 415 3.59 -0.63 0.50
C LEU A 415 4.60 -0.32 1.60
N VAL A 416 5.85 0.06 1.28
CA VAL A 416 6.81 0.46 2.33
C VAL A 416 6.43 1.79 2.96
N VAL A 417 5.86 2.72 2.19
CA VAL A 417 5.36 3.99 2.74
C VAL A 417 4.16 3.76 3.65
N LEU A 418 3.25 2.84 3.29
CA LEU A 418 2.20 2.37 4.20
C LEU A 418 2.82 1.83 5.50
N ALA A 419 3.81 0.93 5.40
CA ALA A 419 4.46 0.33 6.54
C ALA A 419 5.12 1.37 7.45
N ILE A 420 5.88 2.31 6.89
CA ILE A 420 6.54 3.37 7.67
C ILE A 420 5.50 4.27 8.36
N GLY A 421 4.43 4.65 7.66
CA GLY A 421 3.34 5.42 8.27
C GLY A 421 2.68 4.69 9.44
N LEU A 422 2.45 3.38 9.30
CA LEU A 422 1.88 2.54 10.36
C LEU A 422 2.85 2.29 11.54
N CYS A 423 4.16 2.45 11.36
CA CYS A 423 5.14 2.06 12.37
C CYS A 423 5.87 3.23 13.04
N PHE A 424 6.06 4.35 12.33
CA PHE A 424 6.92 5.47 12.72
C PHE A 424 6.26 6.82 12.43
N GLY A 425 4.93 6.86 12.36
CA GLY A 425 4.17 8.06 12.02
C GLY A 425 3.72 8.90 13.20
N ALA A 426 3.59 8.32 14.40
CA ALA A 426 3.03 9.04 15.54
C ALA A 426 3.87 10.23 16.02
N ASN A 427 5.21 10.10 16.00
CA ASN A 427 6.10 11.12 16.55
C ASN A 427 6.20 12.37 15.67
N THR A 428 6.34 12.18 14.36
CA THR A 428 6.69 13.24 13.40
C THR A 428 5.89 13.23 12.10
N GLY A 429 4.94 12.31 11.94
CA GLY A 429 4.17 12.19 10.70
C GLY A 429 4.96 11.65 9.50
N TYR A 430 6.02 10.86 9.77
CA TYR A 430 6.85 10.14 8.78
C TYR A 430 7.29 11.03 7.62
N ALA A 431 7.94 12.15 7.91
CA ALA A 431 8.41 13.13 6.93
C ALA A 431 9.65 12.67 6.14
N ILE A 432 9.65 11.41 5.69
CA ILE A 432 10.74 10.68 5.01
C ILE A 432 11.09 11.20 3.61
N ASN A 433 10.50 12.34 3.21
CA ASN A 433 10.70 12.97 1.92
C ASN A 433 10.80 14.50 2.11
N PRO A 434 11.99 15.09 1.91
CA PRO A 434 12.18 16.52 2.07
C PRO A 434 11.29 17.38 1.17
N ALA A 435 10.99 16.94 -0.06
CA ALA A 435 10.09 17.67 -0.94
C ALA A 435 8.64 17.62 -0.45
N ARG A 436 8.22 16.49 0.16
CA ARG A 436 6.87 16.30 0.70
C ARG A 436 6.57 17.23 1.86
N ASP A 437 7.58 17.70 2.57
CA ASP A 437 7.40 18.61 3.70
C ASP A 437 7.71 20.06 3.31
N PHE A 438 8.88 20.31 2.71
CA PHE A 438 9.34 21.68 2.43
C PHE A 438 8.50 22.39 1.36
N GLY A 439 8.10 21.70 0.28
CA GLY A 439 7.27 22.30 -0.77
C GLY A 439 5.91 22.79 -0.24
N PRO A 440 5.16 21.96 0.49
CA PRO A 440 3.90 22.37 1.12
C PRO A 440 4.06 23.42 2.22
N ARG A 441 5.18 23.45 2.97
CA ARG A 441 5.48 24.57 3.89
C ARG A 441 5.64 25.89 3.15
N LEU A 442 6.38 25.89 2.05
CA LEU A 442 6.54 27.09 1.22
C LEU A 442 5.19 27.58 0.69
N PHE A 443 4.34 26.65 0.24
CA PHE A 443 2.97 26.97 -0.19
C PHE A 443 2.16 27.61 0.95
N THR A 444 2.06 26.95 2.11
CA THR A 444 1.27 27.45 3.24
C THR A 444 1.75 28.80 3.77
N ALA A 445 3.06 29.04 3.81
CA ALA A 445 3.62 30.34 4.14
C ALA A 445 3.10 31.46 3.21
N LEU A 446 3.08 31.20 1.90
CA LEU A 446 2.58 32.14 0.89
C LEU A 446 1.05 32.25 0.87
N ALA A 447 0.35 31.18 1.23
CA ALA A 447 -1.12 31.10 1.26
C ALA A 447 -1.76 31.74 2.51
N GLY A 448 -0.98 32.45 3.32
CA GLY A 448 -1.48 33.26 4.44
C GLY A 448 -1.19 32.73 5.84
N TRP A 449 -0.55 31.56 5.99
CA TRP A 449 -0.07 31.13 7.32
C TRP A 449 1.14 31.93 7.78
N GLY A 450 1.92 32.53 6.86
CA GLY A 450 3.11 33.31 7.21
C GLY A 450 4.25 32.45 7.75
N SER A 451 5.17 33.06 8.51
CA SER A 451 6.41 32.42 8.95
C SER A 451 6.22 31.33 10.03
N GLN A 452 5.05 31.25 10.67
CA GLN A 452 4.80 30.29 11.76
C GLN A 452 5.03 28.83 11.36
N VAL A 453 4.82 28.50 10.08
CA VAL A 453 5.04 27.14 9.53
C VAL A 453 6.51 26.71 9.55
N PHE A 454 7.43 27.66 9.68
CA PHE A 454 8.87 27.43 9.82
C PHE A 454 9.37 27.58 11.25
N THR A 455 8.70 28.39 12.09
CA THR A 455 9.14 28.64 13.48
C THR A 455 8.51 27.70 14.50
N ALA A 456 7.47 26.95 14.13
CA ALA A 456 6.80 25.97 14.99
C ALA A 456 7.77 24.93 15.57
N ASP A 457 7.49 24.50 16.80
CA ASP A 457 8.19 23.43 17.52
C ASP A 457 9.72 23.57 17.54
N ASN A 458 10.19 24.78 17.87
CA ASN A 458 11.61 25.14 17.87
C ASN A 458 12.27 24.94 16.49
N TYR A 459 11.65 25.50 15.46
CA TYR A 459 12.15 25.44 14.08
C TYR A 459 12.22 24.02 13.52
N TYR A 460 11.20 23.19 13.76
CA TYR A 460 11.19 21.78 13.34
C TYR A 460 11.43 21.54 11.83
N PHE A 461 11.18 22.51 10.96
CA PHE A 461 11.26 22.37 9.50
C PHE A 461 12.59 21.80 8.96
N TRP A 462 13.70 21.94 9.68
CA TRP A 462 14.99 21.39 9.24
C TRP A 462 15.06 19.87 9.42
N VAL A 463 14.30 19.29 10.35
CA VAL A 463 14.32 17.85 10.67
C VAL A 463 13.82 17.00 9.47
N PRO A 464 12.66 17.31 8.85
CA PRO A 464 12.21 16.66 7.60
C PRO A 464 13.13 16.84 6.38
N ILE A 465 14.16 17.68 6.49
CA ILE A 465 15.16 17.86 5.42
C ILE A 465 16.40 17.04 5.75
N VAL A 466 17.01 17.26 6.91
CA VAL A 466 18.28 16.64 7.29
C VAL A 466 18.12 15.17 7.63
N GLY A 467 17.10 14.82 8.41
CA GLY A 467 16.84 13.44 8.85
C GLY A 467 16.72 12.47 7.67
N PRO A 468 15.86 12.74 6.67
CA PRO A 468 15.74 11.89 5.50
C PRO A 468 17.00 11.83 4.64
N MET A 469 17.73 12.96 4.48
CA MET A 469 18.97 12.96 3.71
C MET A 469 20.04 12.07 4.34
N LEU A 470 20.16 12.08 5.69
CA LEU A 470 21.03 11.16 6.41
C LEU A 470 20.54 9.72 6.26
N GLY A 471 19.26 9.46 6.54
CA GLY A 471 18.66 8.12 6.43
C GLY A 471 18.83 7.48 5.06
N GLY A 472 18.62 8.25 3.98
CA GLY A 472 18.74 7.78 2.61
C GLY A 472 20.16 7.33 2.22
N THR A 473 21.19 7.82 2.92
CA THR A 473 22.58 7.40 2.68
C THR A 473 22.99 6.14 3.47
N ILE A 474 22.25 5.76 4.52
CA ILE A 474 22.55 4.59 5.35
C ILE A 474 22.44 3.27 4.57
N ASP A 475 21.43 3.13 3.70
CA ASP A 475 21.30 1.92 2.86
C ASP A 475 22.56 1.67 2.01
N ILE A 476 23.25 2.74 1.59
CA ILE A 476 24.43 2.64 0.73
C ILE A 476 25.64 2.15 1.52
N PHE A 477 25.77 2.56 2.78
CA PHE A 477 26.76 1.99 3.69
C PHE A 477 26.53 0.48 3.82
N LEU A 478 25.28 0.06 4.05
CA LEU A 478 24.91 -1.35 4.15
C LEU A 478 25.16 -2.12 2.84
N LYS A 479 24.83 -1.52 1.69
CA LYS A 479 25.11 -2.07 0.35
C LYS A 479 26.61 -2.18 0.08
N THR A 480 27.40 -1.22 0.51
CA THR A 480 28.87 -1.23 0.38
C THR A 480 29.47 -2.33 1.24
N CYS A 481 28.99 -2.55 2.48
CA CYS A 481 29.38 -3.71 3.29
C CYS A 481 29.02 -5.06 2.63
N ARG A 482 27.89 -5.13 1.91
CA ARG A 482 27.51 -6.33 1.14
C ARG A 482 28.44 -6.59 -0.06
N GLN A 483 29.00 -5.53 -0.68
CA GLN A 483 29.82 -5.63 -1.88
C GLN A 483 31.34 -5.66 -1.62
N SER A 484 31.84 -4.97 -0.57
CA SER A 484 33.27 -4.89 -0.22
C SER A 484 33.87 -6.23 0.22
N SER A 485 33.02 -7.19 0.58
CA SER A 485 33.40 -8.61 0.79
C SER A 485 33.65 -9.38 -0.52
N GLY A 486 33.79 -8.69 -1.66
CA GLY A 486 34.07 -9.25 -2.98
C GLY A 486 35.21 -8.57 -3.74
N SER A 487 35.91 -7.59 -3.16
CA SER A 487 37.06 -6.93 -3.81
C SER A 487 38.43 -7.36 -3.29
N SER A 488 38.50 -8.34 -2.39
CA SER A 488 39.76 -9.04 -2.10
C SER A 488 39.88 -10.25 -3.02
N SER A 489 40.70 -10.09 -4.05
CA SER A 489 41.33 -11.18 -4.79
C SER A 489 41.74 -12.33 -3.86
N THR A 490 41.49 -13.57 -4.30
CA THR A 490 41.90 -14.87 -3.68
C THR A 490 41.03 -15.52 -2.58
N VAL A 491 39.69 -15.40 -2.62
CA VAL A 491 38.82 -16.40 -1.96
C VAL A 491 38.08 -17.20 -3.02
N ALA A 492 38.39 -18.49 -3.09
CA ALA A 492 37.80 -19.46 -4.01
C ALA A 492 36.27 -19.30 -4.06
N GLN A 493 35.73 -18.96 -5.24
CA GLN A 493 34.31 -19.13 -5.49
C GLN A 493 33.97 -20.61 -5.28
N SER A 494 32.90 -20.88 -4.52
CA SER A 494 32.44 -22.25 -4.34
C SER A 494 32.09 -22.83 -5.72
N PRO A 495 32.40 -24.12 -5.99
CA PRO A 495 32.14 -24.73 -7.29
C PRO A 495 30.64 -24.79 -7.67
N SER A 496 29.72 -24.40 -6.78
CA SER A 496 28.27 -24.44 -6.97
C SER A 496 27.59 -23.08 -7.20
N GLY A 497 28.30 -21.95 -7.10
CA GLY A 497 27.70 -20.62 -7.24
C GLY A 497 26.80 -20.19 -6.07
N GLU A 498 26.73 -20.97 -4.98
CA GLU A 498 25.97 -20.62 -3.78
C GLU A 498 26.72 -19.64 -2.85
N PRO A 499 26.02 -18.65 -2.23
CA PRO A 499 26.62 -17.78 -1.23
C PRO A 499 27.19 -18.56 -0.03
N PRO A 500 28.33 -18.15 0.54
CA PRO A 500 28.87 -18.78 1.75
C PRO A 500 27.93 -18.58 2.95
N LEU A 501 27.98 -19.50 3.92
CA LEU A 501 27.07 -19.53 5.07
C LEU A 501 27.02 -18.20 5.83
N TRP A 502 28.15 -17.54 6.07
CA TRP A 502 28.17 -16.26 6.77
C TRP A 502 27.40 -15.15 6.04
N LYS A 503 27.39 -15.14 4.70
CA LYS A 503 26.58 -14.18 3.90
C LYS A 503 25.10 -14.50 4.04
N LYS A 504 24.74 -15.78 4.06
CA LYS A 504 23.36 -16.23 4.32
C LYS A 504 22.90 -15.82 5.72
N CYS A 505 23.72 -16.06 6.74
CA CYS A 505 23.49 -15.63 8.12
C CYS A 505 23.32 -14.11 8.25
N PHE A 506 24.18 -13.30 7.61
CA PHE A 506 24.03 -11.85 7.61
C PHE A 506 22.72 -11.40 6.95
N ALA A 507 22.32 -12.04 5.84
CA ALA A 507 21.04 -11.75 5.19
C ALA A 507 19.86 -12.12 6.10
N GLU A 508 19.89 -13.27 6.77
CA GLU A 508 18.87 -13.65 7.75
C GLU A 508 18.76 -12.64 8.90
N MET A 509 19.90 -12.23 9.49
CA MET A 509 19.94 -11.20 10.52
C MET A 509 19.34 -9.88 10.02
N PHE A 510 19.73 -9.43 8.84
CA PHE A 510 19.26 -8.15 8.28
C PHE A 510 17.76 -8.17 7.93
N GLY A 511 17.28 -9.25 7.32
CA GLY A 511 15.87 -9.39 6.97
C GLY A 511 14.99 -9.51 8.21
N THR A 512 15.45 -10.23 9.24
CA THR A 512 14.74 -10.32 10.51
C THR A 512 14.76 -8.98 11.26
N ALA A 513 15.82 -8.18 11.17
CA ALA A 513 15.83 -6.82 11.73
C ALA A 513 14.79 -5.90 11.08
N ILE A 514 14.61 -5.95 9.74
CA ILE A 514 13.55 -5.21 9.04
C ILE A 514 12.17 -5.69 9.48
N LEU A 515 11.97 -7.01 9.54
CA LEU A 515 10.73 -7.63 10.00
C LEU A 515 10.35 -7.08 11.38
N LEU A 516 11.30 -7.10 12.33
CA LEU A 516 11.03 -6.67 13.70
C LEU A 516 10.92 -5.16 13.85
N ALA A 517 11.66 -4.36 13.08
CA ALA A 517 11.53 -2.91 13.13
C ALA A 517 10.11 -2.47 12.75
N PHE A 518 9.54 -3.01 11.65
CA PHE A 518 8.14 -2.74 11.31
C PHE A 518 7.16 -3.41 12.28
N GLY A 519 7.37 -4.69 12.62
CA GLY A 519 6.46 -5.43 13.49
C GLY A 519 6.32 -4.82 14.89
N THR A 520 7.42 -4.53 15.56
CA THR A 520 7.39 -3.87 16.88
C THR A 520 7.04 -2.39 16.76
N GLY A 521 7.44 -1.72 15.67
CA GLY A 521 7.11 -0.31 15.41
C GLY A 521 5.61 -0.06 15.34
N VAL A 522 4.85 -0.89 14.62
CA VAL A 522 3.39 -0.74 14.57
C VAL A 522 2.72 -1.01 15.92
N VAL A 523 3.26 -1.93 16.72
CA VAL A 523 2.74 -2.20 18.07
C VAL A 523 3.05 -1.02 18.99
N ALA A 524 4.25 -0.43 18.92
CA ALA A 524 4.59 0.78 19.66
C ALA A 524 3.63 1.93 19.29
N GLN A 525 3.41 2.15 18.00
CA GLN A 525 2.53 3.21 17.53
C GLN A 525 1.09 3.06 18.04
N VAL A 526 0.54 1.84 17.98
CA VAL A 526 -0.85 1.60 18.40
C VAL A 526 -0.98 1.58 19.92
N ASN A 527 -0.12 0.84 20.62
CA ASN A 527 -0.28 0.61 22.06
C ASN A 527 0.28 1.73 22.93
N VAL A 528 1.36 2.38 22.49
CA VAL A 528 2.04 3.42 23.28
C VAL A 528 1.55 4.81 22.87
N CYS A 529 1.44 5.08 21.56
CA CYS A 529 0.98 6.39 21.10
C CYS A 529 -0.54 6.48 20.90
N GLY A 530 -1.27 5.37 20.99
CA GLY A 530 -2.72 5.34 20.79
C GLY A 530 -3.17 5.63 19.35
N LEU A 531 -2.28 5.48 18.36
CA LEU A 531 -2.56 5.86 16.98
C LEU A 531 -2.72 4.63 16.07
N GLY A 532 -3.97 4.28 15.76
CA GLY A 532 -4.33 3.15 14.90
C GLY A 532 -5.17 2.12 15.62
N ASN A 533 -5.27 0.91 15.04
CA ASN A 533 -6.08 -0.17 15.58
C ASN A 533 -5.42 -1.54 15.31
N TYR A 534 -6.05 -2.63 15.75
CA TYR A 534 -5.51 -3.98 15.58
C TYR A 534 -5.25 -4.35 14.10
N LEU A 535 -6.10 -3.88 13.17
CA LEU A 535 -5.87 -4.09 11.74
C LEU A 535 -4.58 -3.38 11.26
N CYS A 536 -4.27 -2.20 11.80
CA CYS A 536 -2.99 -1.53 11.56
C CYS A 536 -1.82 -2.44 11.97
N ILE A 537 -1.89 -3.03 13.18
CA ILE A 537 -0.88 -3.99 13.68
C ILE A 537 -0.70 -5.14 12.68
N ALA A 538 -1.79 -5.80 12.29
CA ALA A 538 -1.72 -6.94 11.37
C ALA A 538 -1.11 -6.56 10.00
N ILE A 539 -1.46 -5.39 9.45
CA ILE A 539 -0.88 -4.88 8.19
C ILE A 539 0.60 -4.53 8.35
N GLY A 540 1.00 -3.89 9.46
CA GLY A 540 2.39 -3.54 9.74
C GLY A 540 3.30 -4.77 9.85
N TRP A 541 2.85 -5.82 10.55
CA TRP A 541 3.56 -7.10 10.61
C TRP A 541 3.67 -7.78 9.24
N ALA A 542 2.60 -7.78 8.45
CA ALA A 542 2.62 -8.30 7.08
C ALA A 542 3.64 -7.58 6.20
N CYS A 543 3.67 -6.24 6.26
CA CYS A 543 4.65 -5.44 5.53
C CYS A 543 6.08 -5.73 6.01
N GLY A 544 6.29 -5.85 7.32
CA GLY A 544 7.59 -6.20 7.90
C GLY A 544 8.13 -7.53 7.34
N VAL A 545 7.27 -8.54 7.26
CA VAL A 545 7.61 -9.83 6.65
C VAL A 545 7.92 -9.68 5.16
N THR A 546 7.07 -8.96 4.40
CA THR A 546 7.31 -8.72 2.97
C THR A 546 8.66 -8.05 2.70
N PHE A 547 9.01 -6.98 3.42
CA PHE A 547 10.29 -6.28 3.21
C PHE A 547 11.50 -7.03 3.77
N GLY A 548 11.33 -7.78 4.87
CA GLY A 548 12.34 -8.71 5.34
C GLY A 548 12.66 -9.77 4.28
N VAL A 549 11.62 -10.35 3.65
CA VAL A 549 11.79 -11.33 2.57
C VAL A 549 12.48 -10.69 1.37
N LEU A 550 11.99 -9.55 0.86
CA LEU A 550 12.60 -8.87 -0.28
C LEU A 550 14.09 -8.53 -0.05
N ALA A 551 14.46 -8.14 1.16
CA ALA A 551 15.84 -7.77 1.50
C ALA A 551 16.81 -8.97 1.51
N SER A 552 16.33 -10.18 1.80
CA SER A 552 17.20 -11.32 2.12
C SER A 552 17.04 -12.53 1.20
N TYR A 553 15.93 -12.61 0.46
CA TYR A 553 15.51 -13.80 -0.29
C TYR A 553 16.61 -14.33 -1.22
N ARG A 554 17.25 -13.43 -1.97
CA ARG A 554 18.27 -13.80 -2.96
C ARG A 554 19.52 -14.46 -2.35
N ILE A 555 19.88 -14.10 -1.12
CA ILE A 555 21.12 -14.56 -0.50
C ILE A 555 20.85 -15.82 0.33
N SER A 556 19.85 -15.79 1.21
CA SER A 556 19.61 -16.85 2.21
C SER A 556 18.39 -17.72 1.94
N GLY A 557 17.50 -17.31 1.03
CA GLY A 557 16.14 -17.85 0.89
C GLY A 557 15.10 -17.16 1.79
N ALA A 558 15.52 -16.19 2.62
CA ALA A 558 14.68 -15.45 3.57
C ALA A 558 13.79 -16.34 4.44
N GLN A 559 14.39 -17.19 5.26
CA GLN A 559 13.65 -18.01 6.21
C GLN A 559 13.09 -17.15 7.35
N LEU A 560 13.93 -16.24 7.86
CA LEU A 560 13.67 -15.21 8.87
C LEU A 560 13.00 -15.70 10.17
N ASN A 561 12.91 -17.02 10.34
CA ASN A 561 12.11 -17.71 11.33
C ASN A 561 12.74 -19.08 11.67
N PRO A 562 13.10 -19.33 12.94
CA PRO A 562 13.62 -20.61 13.40
C PRO A 562 12.69 -21.80 13.11
N ALA A 563 11.36 -21.61 13.17
CA ALA A 563 10.39 -22.65 12.85
C ALA A 563 10.42 -23.07 11.38
N VAL A 564 10.53 -22.10 10.47
CA VAL A 564 10.70 -22.37 9.03
C VAL A 564 12.05 -23.07 8.80
N SER A 565 13.10 -22.59 9.45
CA SER A 565 14.46 -23.15 9.36
C SER A 565 14.50 -24.63 9.77
N LEU A 566 13.89 -24.96 10.92
CA LEU A 566 13.78 -26.34 11.39
C LEU A 566 12.93 -27.20 10.44
N ALA A 567 11.79 -26.69 9.98
CA ALA A 567 10.90 -27.42 9.07
C ALA A 567 11.60 -27.78 7.76
N LEU A 568 12.42 -26.87 7.21
CA LEU A 568 13.24 -27.13 6.03
C LEU A 568 14.30 -28.20 6.29
N CYS A 569 14.94 -28.23 7.46
CA CYS A 569 15.87 -29.30 7.83
C CYS A 569 15.18 -30.67 7.92
N VAL A 570 14.05 -30.76 8.63
CA VAL A 570 13.27 -31.99 8.78
C VAL A 570 12.80 -32.53 7.43
N CYS A 571 12.46 -31.63 6.50
CA CYS A 571 12.04 -31.99 5.14
C CYS A 571 13.20 -32.24 4.16
N ASN A 572 14.45 -32.25 4.62
CA ASN A 572 15.67 -32.39 3.80
C ASN A 572 15.80 -31.31 2.71
N LEU A 573 15.31 -30.11 2.97
CA LEU A 573 15.42 -28.93 2.10
C LEU A 573 16.55 -27.98 2.54
N MET A 574 17.07 -28.15 3.76
CA MET A 574 18.25 -27.43 4.25
C MET A 574 19.17 -28.39 5.02
N PRO A 575 20.51 -28.29 4.87
CA PRO A 575 21.45 -29.04 5.69
C PRO A 575 21.36 -28.66 7.17
N TRP A 576 21.33 -29.65 8.06
CA TRP A 576 21.26 -29.47 9.52
C TRP A 576 22.36 -28.55 10.10
N ARG A 577 23.57 -28.58 9.53
CA ARG A 577 24.70 -27.71 9.93
C ARG A 577 24.39 -26.21 9.80
N ASN A 578 23.42 -25.83 8.97
CA ASN A 578 23.04 -24.42 8.77
C ASN A 578 22.03 -23.95 9.83
N LEU A 579 21.34 -24.86 10.53
CA LEU A 579 20.23 -24.53 11.41
C LEU A 579 20.64 -23.58 12.54
N VAL A 580 21.64 -23.97 13.35
CA VAL A 580 22.07 -23.17 14.51
C VAL A 580 22.57 -21.78 14.08
N PRO A 581 23.46 -21.64 13.06
CA PRO A 581 23.87 -20.34 12.56
C PRO A 581 22.71 -19.47 12.05
N TYR A 582 21.70 -20.05 11.38
CA TYR A 582 20.51 -19.32 10.94
C TYR A 582 19.70 -18.82 12.14
N VAL A 583 19.39 -19.70 13.11
CA VAL A 583 18.61 -19.35 14.30
C VAL A 583 19.29 -18.24 15.10
N ALA A 584 20.60 -18.34 15.34
CA ALA A 584 21.36 -17.31 16.06
C ALA A 584 21.32 -15.96 15.32
N SER A 585 21.45 -15.99 13.99
CA SER A 585 21.39 -14.78 13.16
C SER A 585 20.01 -14.13 13.18
N GLN A 586 18.95 -14.93 13.10
CA GLN A 586 17.56 -14.46 13.15
C GLN A 586 17.23 -13.85 14.51
N VAL A 587 17.64 -14.49 15.63
CA VAL A 587 17.47 -13.94 16.99
C VAL A 587 18.20 -12.61 17.15
N LEU A 588 19.44 -12.52 16.67
CA LEU A 588 20.21 -11.27 16.69
C LEU A 588 19.55 -10.19 15.82
N GLY A 589 19.05 -10.55 14.64
CA GLY A 589 18.29 -9.65 13.78
C GLY A 589 17.05 -9.12 14.50
N ALA A 590 16.32 -9.99 15.17
CA ALA A 590 15.11 -9.63 15.90
C ALA A 590 15.41 -8.70 17.09
N PHE A 591 16.51 -8.96 17.82
CA PHE A 591 17.04 -8.06 18.84
C PHE A 591 17.36 -6.66 18.27
N ILE A 592 18.07 -6.58 17.15
CA ILE A 592 18.42 -5.29 16.49
C ILE A 592 17.15 -4.55 16.05
N GLY A 593 16.17 -5.25 15.47
CA GLY A 593 14.90 -4.64 15.07
C GLY A 593 14.14 -4.04 16.26
N ALA A 594 14.14 -4.71 17.41
CA ALA A 594 13.58 -4.17 18.66
C ALA A 594 14.33 -2.94 19.16
N CYS A 595 15.68 -2.94 19.10
CA CYS A 595 16.48 -1.76 19.42
C CYS A 595 16.10 -0.54 18.56
N ILE A 596 15.92 -0.73 17.25
CA ILE A 596 15.53 0.34 16.32
C ILE A 596 14.20 0.96 16.75
N THR A 597 13.20 0.15 17.04
CA THR A 597 11.89 0.62 17.52
C THR A 597 12.01 1.35 18.85
N PHE A 598 12.77 0.80 19.81
CA PHE A 598 12.99 1.44 21.10
C PHE A 598 13.64 2.81 20.95
N LEU A 599 14.62 2.97 20.05
CA LEU A 599 15.25 4.28 19.79
C LEU A 599 14.25 5.27 19.17
N CYS A 600 13.38 4.82 18.26
CA CYS A 600 12.36 5.68 17.65
C CYS A 600 11.33 6.18 18.67
N TYR A 601 11.00 5.37 19.69
CA TYR A 601 10.02 5.68 20.73
C TYR A 601 10.64 5.85 22.11
N TYR A 602 11.93 6.18 22.20
CA TYR A 602 12.69 6.19 23.46
C TYR A 602 12.01 6.99 24.58
N GLN A 603 11.54 8.19 24.24
CA GLN A 603 10.81 9.08 25.16
C GLN A 603 9.51 8.48 25.71
N ASP A 604 8.89 7.54 24.98
CA ASP A 604 7.63 6.93 25.36
C ASP A 604 7.81 5.71 26.27
N PHE A 605 9.07 5.32 26.55
CA PHE A 605 9.45 4.18 27.39
C PHE A 605 10.14 4.61 28.69
N GLU A 606 9.74 5.73 29.27
CA GLU A 606 10.20 6.15 30.60
C GLU A 606 9.78 5.13 31.68
N VAL A 607 8.54 4.65 31.62
CA VAL A 607 8.03 3.55 32.44
C VAL A 607 8.33 2.23 31.74
N LYS A 608 8.87 1.24 32.46
CA LYS A 608 9.28 -0.06 31.91
C LYS A 608 8.63 -1.21 32.69
N ASP A 609 7.38 -1.48 32.37
CA ASP A 609 6.59 -2.56 32.98
C ASP A 609 5.93 -3.46 31.93
N LEU A 610 5.20 -4.48 32.37
CA LEU A 610 4.55 -5.43 31.45
C LEU A 610 3.45 -4.80 30.58
N SER A 611 2.93 -3.61 30.92
CA SER A 611 1.89 -2.95 30.12
C SER A 611 2.39 -2.51 28.76
N ASN A 612 3.68 -2.15 28.66
CA ASN A 612 4.32 -1.75 27.41
C ASN A 612 5.41 -2.72 26.91
N ALA A 613 5.79 -3.72 27.71
CA ALA A 613 6.65 -4.83 27.25
C ALA A 613 6.03 -5.60 26.06
N GLY A 614 4.69 -5.59 25.97
CA GLY A 614 3.93 -6.17 24.86
C GLY A 614 4.22 -5.57 23.48
N VAL A 615 4.95 -4.45 23.42
CA VAL A 615 5.50 -3.90 22.16
C VAL A 615 6.56 -4.83 21.56
N PHE A 616 7.39 -5.42 22.40
CA PHE A 616 8.57 -6.17 21.98
C PHE A 616 8.28 -7.67 21.87
N ALA A 617 7.57 -8.24 22.84
CA ALA A 617 7.31 -9.67 22.91
C ALA A 617 5.83 -9.96 23.17
N THR A 618 5.36 -11.16 22.86
CA THR A 618 3.95 -11.49 23.05
C THR A 618 3.66 -11.98 24.46
N TYR A 619 2.43 -11.73 24.90
CA TYR A 619 1.89 -12.23 26.15
C TYR A 619 0.48 -12.77 25.88
N PRO A 620 0.05 -13.84 26.57
CA PRO A 620 -1.24 -14.44 26.34
C PRO A 620 -2.34 -13.47 26.78
N ARG A 621 -3.50 -13.53 26.13
CA ARG A 621 -4.68 -12.80 26.59
C ARG A 621 -5.04 -13.24 28.02
N ALA A 622 -5.49 -12.29 28.84
CA ALA A 622 -5.98 -12.58 30.19
C ALA A 622 -7.01 -13.72 30.19
N GLY A 623 -6.82 -14.69 31.11
CA GLY A 623 -7.65 -15.89 31.23
C GLY A 623 -7.28 -17.04 30.28
N ASN A 624 -6.35 -16.85 29.35
CA ASN A 624 -5.85 -17.92 28.50
C ASN A 624 -4.84 -18.81 29.25
N ASN A 625 -4.88 -20.12 29.02
CA ASN A 625 -3.96 -21.07 29.68
C ASN A 625 -2.83 -21.49 28.72
N ALA A 626 -1.81 -22.18 29.28
CA ALA A 626 -0.65 -22.62 28.50
C ALA A 626 -1.02 -23.59 27.37
N PHE A 627 -1.96 -24.52 27.61
CA PHE A 627 -2.39 -25.49 26.59
C PHE A 627 -3.00 -24.79 25.37
N ASN A 628 -4.00 -23.94 25.58
CA ASN A 628 -4.64 -23.17 24.52
C ASN A 628 -3.63 -22.28 23.79
N SER A 629 -2.67 -21.71 24.53
CA SER A 629 -1.61 -20.90 23.93
C SER A 629 -0.71 -21.71 23.01
N VAL A 630 -0.28 -22.90 23.44
CA VAL A 630 0.53 -23.81 22.61
C VAL A 630 -0.25 -24.24 21.36
N VAL A 631 -1.52 -24.62 21.51
CA VAL A 631 -2.37 -25.00 20.36
C VAL A 631 -2.48 -23.85 19.35
N ASN A 632 -2.69 -22.61 19.82
CA ASN A 632 -2.79 -21.45 18.94
C ASN A 632 -1.48 -21.23 18.14
N GLU A 633 -0.33 -21.32 18.81
CA GLU A 633 0.98 -21.16 18.15
C GLU A 633 1.34 -22.32 17.21
N VAL A 634 0.94 -23.55 17.54
CA VAL A 634 1.08 -24.72 16.65
C VAL A 634 0.25 -24.53 15.38
N VAL A 635 -1.03 -24.18 15.51
CA VAL A 635 -1.93 -24.00 14.37
C VAL A 635 -1.47 -22.85 13.48
N GLY A 636 -1.19 -21.68 14.06
CA GLY A 636 -0.73 -20.52 13.29
C GLY A 636 0.57 -20.79 12.52
N SER A 637 1.53 -21.47 13.16
CA SER A 637 2.81 -21.79 12.53
C SER A 637 2.69 -22.89 11.48
N ALA A 638 1.79 -23.86 11.66
CA ALA A 638 1.49 -24.89 10.66
C ALA A 638 0.85 -24.27 9.41
N LEU A 639 -0.11 -23.35 9.58
CA LEU A 639 -0.72 -22.63 8.47
C LEU A 639 0.33 -21.80 7.71
N LEU A 640 1.23 -21.12 8.43
CA LEU A 640 2.32 -20.35 7.81
C LEU A 640 3.22 -21.24 6.95
N THR A 641 3.77 -22.33 7.51
CA THR A 641 4.73 -23.16 6.79
C THR A 641 4.10 -24.00 5.69
N ALA A 642 2.83 -24.41 5.84
CA ALA A 642 2.07 -25.04 4.77
C ALA A 642 1.88 -24.06 3.59
N ALA A 643 1.51 -22.81 3.86
CA ALA A 643 1.38 -21.81 2.81
C ALA A 643 2.73 -21.49 2.13
N ILE A 644 3.82 -21.36 2.90
CA ILE A 644 5.18 -21.19 2.34
C ILE A 644 5.53 -22.35 1.41
N ALA A 645 5.24 -23.59 1.80
CA ALA A 645 5.48 -24.76 0.98
C ALA A 645 4.65 -24.76 -0.31
N ALA A 646 3.38 -24.34 -0.24
CA ALA A 646 2.50 -24.22 -1.40
C ALA A 646 2.97 -23.13 -2.37
N ILE A 647 3.32 -21.95 -1.87
CA ILE A 647 3.82 -20.82 -2.68
C ILE A 647 5.17 -21.17 -3.34
N GLY A 648 6.01 -21.93 -2.64
CA GLY A 648 7.32 -22.34 -3.11
C GLY A 648 7.33 -23.55 -4.04
N ASP A 649 6.17 -24.13 -4.37
CA ASP A 649 6.11 -25.30 -5.25
C ASP A 649 6.50 -24.92 -6.69
N THR A 650 7.49 -25.63 -7.23
CA THR A 650 8.05 -25.39 -8.56
C THR A 650 7.42 -26.28 -9.63
N LYS A 651 6.48 -27.16 -9.26
CA LYS A 651 5.75 -28.01 -10.23
C LYS A 651 4.75 -27.24 -11.08
N ASP A 652 4.39 -26.01 -10.69
CA ASP A 652 3.56 -25.14 -11.49
C ASP A 652 4.27 -24.61 -12.74
N SER A 653 3.49 -24.35 -13.80
CA SER A 653 3.99 -23.90 -15.10
C SER A 653 4.71 -22.54 -15.09
N ALA A 654 4.59 -21.76 -14.00
CA ALA A 654 5.31 -20.52 -13.77
C ALA A 654 5.85 -20.46 -12.32
N PRO A 655 7.15 -20.74 -12.08
CA PRO A 655 7.71 -20.74 -10.73
C PRO A 655 7.59 -19.36 -10.07
N ALA A 656 7.25 -19.33 -8.78
CA ALA A 656 7.12 -18.10 -8.01
C ALA A 656 8.42 -17.29 -8.01
N ASN A 657 8.35 -16.01 -8.38
CA ASN A 657 9.46 -15.07 -8.23
C ASN A 657 9.47 -14.48 -6.81
N ARG A 658 10.55 -13.77 -6.45
CA ARG A 658 10.69 -13.18 -5.10
C ARG A 658 9.55 -12.23 -4.70
N PHE A 659 8.94 -11.54 -5.68
CA PHE A 659 7.87 -10.59 -5.42
C PHE A 659 6.58 -11.32 -5.05
N HIS A 660 6.28 -12.42 -5.75
CA HIS A 660 5.19 -13.32 -5.38
C HIS A 660 5.41 -13.90 -3.99
N VAL A 661 6.60 -14.45 -3.73
CA VAL A 661 6.92 -15.02 -2.40
C VAL A 661 6.77 -13.97 -1.30
N ALA A 662 7.38 -12.80 -1.46
CA ALA A 662 7.32 -11.74 -0.45
C ALA A 662 5.90 -11.20 -0.22
N GLY A 663 5.13 -10.99 -1.29
CA GLY A 663 3.76 -10.50 -1.21
C GLY A 663 2.81 -11.51 -0.59
N PHE A 664 2.83 -12.77 -1.05
CA PHE A 664 1.93 -13.81 -0.55
C PHE A 664 2.26 -14.26 0.87
N VAL A 665 3.55 -14.37 1.24
CA VAL A 665 3.92 -14.70 2.63
C VAL A 665 3.49 -13.59 3.59
N GLY A 666 3.63 -12.32 3.19
CA GLY A 666 3.07 -11.20 3.97
C GLY A 666 1.55 -11.29 4.11
N LEU A 667 0.83 -11.63 3.04
CA LEU A 667 -0.63 -11.80 3.05
C LEU A 667 -1.09 -12.98 3.95
N VAL A 668 -0.34 -14.08 3.98
CA VAL A 668 -0.57 -15.19 4.90
C VAL A 668 -0.43 -14.72 6.35
N VAL A 669 0.62 -13.95 6.66
CA VAL A 669 0.83 -13.39 8.01
C VAL A 669 -0.28 -12.42 8.39
N LEU A 670 -0.74 -11.56 7.47
CA LEU A 670 -1.92 -10.71 7.66
C LEU A 670 -3.15 -11.55 8.03
N THR A 671 -3.39 -12.63 7.28
CA THR A 671 -4.56 -13.52 7.44
C THR A 671 -4.54 -14.26 8.78
N ILE A 672 -3.37 -14.74 9.21
CA ILE A 672 -3.17 -15.35 10.53
C ILE A 672 -3.38 -14.31 11.64
N GLY A 673 -2.81 -13.10 11.47
CA GLY A 673 -2.93 -12.02 12.45
C GLY A 673 -4.39 -11.61 12.68
N ILE A 674 -5.19 -11.43 11.63
CA ILE A 674 -6.60 -11.05 11.76
C ILE A 674 -7.50 -12.21 12.27
N SER A 675 -7.14 -13.47 12.01
CA SER A 675 -7.98 -14.64 12.35
C SER A 675 -7.65 -15.26 13.70
N PHE A 676 -6.36 -15.38 14.05
CA PHE A 676 -5.88 -16.16 15.21
C PHE A 676 -5.07 -15.33 16.22
N GLY A 677 -4.89 -14.04 15.97
CA GLY A 677 -3.92 -13.25 16.72
C GLY A 677 -4.35 -12.76 18.10
N VAL A 678 -5.66 -12.68 18.39
CA VAL A 678 -6.19 -12.16 19.66
C VAL A 678 -5.80 -13.00 20.88
N ASN A 679 -5.55 -14.30 20.71
CA ASN A 679 -5.32 -15.22 21.83
C ASN A 679 -3.91 -15.09 22.44
N THR A 680 -2.90 -14.94 21.59
CA THR A 680 -1.47 -15.01 21.98
C THR A 680 -0.57 -14.02 21.22
N GLY A 681 -1.13 -13.16 20.37
CA GLY A 681 -0.34 -12.26 19.52
C GLY A 681 0.35 -12.95 18.35
N TYR A 682 -0.09 -14.15 17.96
CA TYR A 682 0.38 -14.93 16.79
C TYR A 682 1.90 -15.05 16.73
N ALA A 683 2.53 -15.47 17.82
CA ALA A 683 3.97 -15.58 18.00
C ALA A 683 4.61 -16.74 17.19
N ILE A 684 4.23 -16.88 15.92
CA ILE A 684 4.55 -17.97 14.98
C ILE A 684 6.01 -18.00 14.51
N ASN A 685 6.89 -17.25 15.20
CA ASN A 685 8.30 -17.13 14.91
C ASN A 685 9.09 -17.03 16.23
N PRO A 686 9.88 -18.05 16.60
CA PRO A 686 10.65 -18.02 17.85
C PRO A 686 11.64 -16.86 17.94
N ALA A 687 12.25 -16.43 16.83
CA ALA A 687 13.17 -15.29 16.83
C ALA A 687 12.42 -13.97 17.04
N ARG A 688 11.22 -13.83 16.46
CA ARG A 688 10.34 -12.66 16.63
C ARG A 688 10.02 -12.40 18.10
N ASP A 689 9.87 -13.45 18.89
CA ASP A 689 9.54 -13.28 20.30
C ASP A 689 10.80 -13.22 21.17
N PHE A 690 11.68 -14.21 21.08
CA PHE A 690 12.81 -14.36 21.99
C PHE A 690 13.85 -13.24 21.86
N GLY A 691 14.15 -12.78 20.63
CA GLY A 691 15.16 -11.73 20.41
C GLY A 691 14.75 -10.39 21.05
N PRO A 692 13.56 -9.84 20.74
CA PRO A 692 13.04 -8.65 21.38
C PRO A 692 12.80 -8.81 22.89
N ARG A 693 12.43 -10.02 23.36
CA ARG A 693 12.30 -10.31 24.79
C ARG A 693 13.65 -10.17 25.51
N LEU A 694 14.73 -10.72 24.92
CA LEU A 694 16.10 -10.55 25.43
C LEU A 694 16.51 -9.08 25.44
N PHE A 695 16.19 -8.33 24.37
CA PHE A 695 16.41 -6.88 24.32
C PHE A 695 15.69 -6.16 25.47
N SER A 696 14.38 -6.38 25.63
CA SER A 696 13.59 -5.67 26.65
C SER A 696 14.09 -5.96 28.07
N ALA A 697 14.52 -7.20 28.36
CA ALA A 697 15.14 -7.54 29.63
C ALA A 697 16.41 -6.70 29.88
N MET A 698 17.27 -6.56 28.88
CA MET A 698 18.50 -5.77 28.95
C MET A 698 18.23 -4.25 28.96
N ALA A 699 17.16 -3.80 28.33
CA ALA A 699 16.78 -2.41 28.21
C ALA A 699 16.13 -1.83 29.48
N GLY A 700 15.94 -2.65 30.53
CA GLY A 700 15.51 -2.21 31.85
C GLY A 700 14.15 -2.75 32.31
N TRP A 701 13.47 -3.57 31.52
CA TRP A 701 12.30 -4.30 32.03
C TRP A 701 12.70 -5.43 32.98
N GLY A 702 13.95 -5.92 32.91
CA GLY A 702 14.45 -6.97 33.81
C GLY A 702 13.85 -8.34 33.53
N SER A 703 13.92 -9.25 34.51
CA SER A 703 13.52 -10.66 34.35
C SER A 703 12.02 -10.89 34.22
N GLN A 704 11.18 -9.90 34.55
CA GLN A 704 9.72 -10.03 34.51
C GLN A 704 9.19 -10.42 33.12
N VAL A 705 9.90 -10.03 32.05
CA VAL A 705 9.51 -10.38 30.67
C VAL A 705 9.60 -11.88 30.38
N PHE A 706 10.32 -12.63 31.20
CA PHE A 706 10.42 -14.10 31.13
C PHE A 706 9.54 -14.80 32.17
N THR A 707 9.23 -14.17 33.28
CA THR A 707 8.43 -14.79 34.37
C THR A 707 6.93 -14.51 34.26
N ALA A 708 6.52 -13.55 33.42
CA ALA A 708 5.12 -13.21 33.19
C ALA A 708 4.27 -14.41 32.74
N ASP A 709 3.00 -14.40 33.15
CA ASP A 709 1.97 -15.38 32.76
C ASP A 709 2.39 -16.84 32.95
N ASN A 710 2.97 -17.15 34.12
CA ASN A 710 3.52 -18.47 34.46
C ASN A 710 4.61 -18.92 33.50
N TYR A 711 5.61 -18.06 33.28
CA TYR A 711 6.75 -18.33 32.41
C TYR A 711 6.35 -18.56 30.94
N TYR A 712 5.45 -17.73 30.40
CA TYR A 712 4.91 -17.90 29.05
C TYR A 712 5.97 -17.96 27.91
N PHE A 713 7.17 -17.40 28.12
CA PHE A 713 8.21 -17.24 27.10
C PHE A 713 8.59 -18.52 26.32
N TRP A 714 8.38 -19.72 26.88
CA TRP A 714 8.69 -20.98 26.19
C TRP A 714 7.64 -21.33 25.12
N VAL A 715 6.41 -20.82 25.23
CA VAL A 715 5.32 -21.14 24.30
C VAL A 715 5.59 -20.62 22.88
N PRO A 716 5.99 -19.34 22.68
CA PRO A 716 6.45 -18.82 21.37
C PRO A 716 7.69 -19.52 20.79
N ILE A 717 8.34 -20.42 21.53
CA ILE A 717 9.47 -21.21 21.04
C ILE A 717 8.97 -22.60 20.63
N VAL A 718 8.38 -23.34 21.56
CA VAL A 718 7.99 -24.74 21.34
C VAL A 718 6.82 -24.86 20.36
N GLY A 719 5.77 -24.04 20.54
CA GLY A 719 4.57 -24.08 19.70
C GLY A 719 4.91 -23.90 18.21
N PRO A 720 5.66 -22.84 17.83
CA PRO A 720 6.03 -22.64 16.44
C PRO A 720 6.96 -23.70 15.86
N LEU A 721 7.92 -24.23 16.63
CA LEU A 721 8.80 -25.31 16.14
C LEU A 721 7.99 -26.59 15.82
N MET A 722 7.01 -26.93 16.66
CA MET A 722 6.10 -28.04 16.42
C MET A 722 5.17 -27.75 15.22
N GLY A 723 4.48 -26.61 15.22
CA GLY A 723 3.56 -26.24 14.16
C GLY A 723 4.24 -26.13 12.79
N GLY A 724 5.40 -25.47 12.76
CA GLY A 724 6.16 -25.25 11.53
C GLY A 724 6.58 -26.55 10.85
N THR A 725 7.03 -27.54 11.63
CA THR A 725 7.39 -28.87 11.10
C THR A 725 6.17 -29.65 10.60
N ILE A 726 5.06 -29.62 11.35
CA ILE A 726 3.79 -30.26 10.97
C ILE A 726 3.24 -29.68 9.65
N GLY A 727 3.12 -28.35 9.56
CA GLY A 727 2.55 -27.68 8.39
C GLY A 727 3.32 -27.93 7.10
N MET A 728 4.65 -27.82 7.16
CA MET A 728 5.52 -28.11 6.02
C MET A 728 5.42 -29.59 5.60
N ALA A 729 5.44 -30.53 6.56
CA ALA A 729 5.35 -31.95 6.26
C ALA A 729 4.00 -32.32 5.62
N LEU A 730 2.89 -31.83 6.17
CA LEU A 730 1.55 -32.05 5.64
C LEU A 730 1.40 -31.50 4.23
N GLN A 731 1.81 -30.26 3.98
CA GLN A 731 1.71 -29.68 2.64
C GLN A 731 2.55 -30.47 1.63
N ARG A 732 3.74 -30.95 2.00
CA ARG A 732 4.54 -31.79 1.10
C ARG A 732 3.94 -33.16 0.84
N LEU A 733 3.14 -33.71 1.75
CA LEU A 733 2.36 -34.92 1.48
C LEU A 733 1.25 -34.64 0.45
N VAL A 734 0.63 -33.45 0.50
CA VAL A 734 -0.40 -33.03 -0.47
C VAL A 734 0.17 -32.74 -1.86
N LEU A 735 1.36 -32.13 -1.94
CA LEU A 735 2.00 -31.75 -3.21
C LEU A 735 2.77 -32.90 -3.90
N ARG A 736 2.96 -34.03 -3.21
CA ARG A 736 3.60 -35.22 -3.77
C ARG A 736 2.61 -36.00 -4.61
#